data_AF-A0AAW9NWG4-F1
#
_entry.id   AF-A0AAW9NWG4-F1
#
_cell.length_a   1.000
_cell.length_b   1.000
_cell.length_c   1.000
_cell.angle_alpha   90.00
_cell.angle_beta   90.00
_cell.angle_gamma   90.00
#
_symmetry.space_group_name_H-M   'P 1'
#
loop_
_entity.id
_entity.type
_entity.pdbx_description
1 polymer ?
#
loop_
_entity_poly.entity_id
_entity_poly.type
_entity_poly.pdbx_seq_one_letter_code
_entity_poly.pdbx_strand_id
1 'polypeptide(L)'
;MNKKLFFTLGAAPIVMLAPAVVHGEETHTVAITGEKMVNGTLTATIEKLPAQSVVKGYQWYYAENIAGENSGGATYKPVIGATKSTLKVPVGAAGRSIFVEATTTDGTKYQSESVAINDLQLAITTPKLNDYAVPGEVVKVLGATVTDSAGAKLESGQVTYSYQWFYKVGESFTIIDGATSGTYTIAKDALDKDVKQIIVRVKATVGNAIIESDISNTLTISNESVNSMIDEIKEIFVNDYQYNFTTLAAFKAHLTDLNNKYQALSAAAKDSITNYSALKRAMTDVEAIEKLQETVNKSGEIEEKDKAKYLKDIEEAYNKLDLLQRSLDPQEALYTDIRNLLDNRTNEEFKEVRKINEAIQALLIYETSFAKYNAADIVSLQAKVEAIEQDIAALSQDAKAAVHNQSILQEAKQDIKKIQQFIKSFDKLSVADTPNKRVTTAKSIRTAYEKLTYKQSQLVTGEWIARLLQAESAEQQQIEWLNIEIASYVGNLGNRYPMNPSSTSWQSHVNYVNRLMLEYKGLTKNSATQIVGYDKLLTLQKDLKTALKVVQSIDAYQKLSTTNGVASNKLQSTYTIALKAYNKLTSLQQSLVYNVDEFLNNAPATSVDPGKQEPADKAAAEKLIADIEQLTNVKNYTFATFENAVTSASTIYKNLSSSARKYVTNYHILTAASKDLSGVNSFHKKVQAAREEMDVKKQAKKIESVQKAYDKLPANQQYLARQQYQDLLANRLVDNNAPNLVQLNNEIAAILINDMYVVSIERVNDLSAQFNKLSAADKKAITNSNLLKTAVSDAKKATTFIKQYEKSFATNPSTVIKAFAKLTTKQASLVNPTVRQAIINKEKELQSSDVVLTLIESINGLIVKGEYIANLESKVKDLRATYNSLSTSDKKAVKNYKKLTDAESDLKKVADVQALYVPADGDDKKRKAWKSAYSKLSKRLEVLYKQMYPSNL
;
A
#
# COMPACT_ATOMS: atom_id res chain seq x y z
N MET A 1 -37.50 -24.50 46.47
CA MET A 1 -38.57 -24.99 47.36
C MET A 1 -37.96 -25.93 48.39
N ASN A 2 -38.02 -25.59 49.69
CA ASN A 2 -38.49 -26.50 50.75
C ASN A 2 -38.20 -25.94 52.15
N LYS A 3 -39.29 -25.62 52.85
CA LYS A 3 -39.35 -25.52 54.32
C LYS A 3 -39.17 -26.93 54.89
N LYS A 4 -38.40 -27.08 55.98
CA LYS A 4 -38.57 -28.21 56.90
C LYS A 4 -38.40 -27.75 58.35
N LEU A 5 -39.52 -27.84 59.09
CA LEU A 5 -39.55 -28.01 60.54
C LEU A 5 -38.99 -29.41 60.87
N PHE A 6 -38.28 -29.52 61.99
CA PHE A 6 -38.27 -30.74 62.80
C PHE A 6 -38.11 -30.39 64.29
N PHE A 7 -39.08 -30.86 65.08
CA PHE A 7 -38.96 -31.13 66.51
C PHE A 7 -38.99 -32.65 66.67
N THR A 8 -38.17 -33.22 67.55
CA THR A 8 -38.45 -34.52 68.21
C THR A 8 -37.51 -34.71 69.40
N LEU A 9 -38.10 -35.06 70.55
CA LEU A 9 -37.43 -35.44 71.80
C LEU A 9 -37.21 -36.96 71.87
N GLY A 10 -36.02 -37.35 72.35
CA GLY A 10 -35.74 -38.29 73.46
C GLY A 10 -36.19 -39.76 73.43
N ALA A 11 -35.24 -40.68 73.64
CA ALA A 11 -35.31 -41.82 74.59
C ALA A 11 -33.93 -42.50 74.72
N ALA A 12 -33.52 -42.87 75.94
CA ALA A 12 -32.27 -43.58 76.26
C ALA A 12 -32.49 -45.10 76.45
N PRO A 13 -31.51 -45.98 76.15
CA PRO A 13 -31.65 -47.44 76.28
C PRO A 13 -31.22 -47.97 77.67
N ILE A 14 -31.87 -49.06 78.11
CA ILE A 14 -31.55 -49.81 79.34
C ILE A 14 -30.71 -51.05 78.98
N VAL A 15 -29.60 -51.26 79.69
CA VAL A 15 -28.71 -52.43 79.62
C VAL A 15 -29.17 -53.49 80.63
N MET A 16 -29.22 -54.76 80.24
CA MET A 16 -29.44 -55.90 81.15
C MET A 16 -28.18 -56.80 81.18
N LEU A 17 -27.68 -57.06 82.38
CA LEU A 17 -26.70 -58.11 82.67
C LEU A 17 -27.44 -59.24 83.42
N ALA A 18 -27.28 -60.48 82.97
CA ALA A 18 -27.90 -61.65 83.60
C ALA A 18 -27.01 -62.22 84.73
N PRO A 19 -27.57 -62.60 85.90
CA PRO A 19 -26.83 -63.34 86.91
C PRO A 19 -26.87 -64.86 86.69
N ALA A 20 -25.85 -65.52 87.25
CA ALA A 20 -25.56 -66.94 87.14
C ALA A 20 -26.58 -67.86 87.85
N VAL A 21 -26.87 -68.98 87.20
CA VAL A 21 -27.71 -70.11 87.63
C VAL A 21 -26.91 -71.06 88.51
N VAL A 22 -27.59 -71.87 89.34
CA VAL A 22 -27.31 -73.29 89.70
C VAL A 22 -28.15 -73.63 90.96
N HIS A 23 -28.96 -74.69 91.12
CA HIS A 23 -28.99 -76.07 90.60
C HIS A 23 -30.44 -76.60 90.40
N GLY A 24 -30.62 -77.53 89.44
CA GLY A 24 -31.39 -78.77 89.64
C GLY A 24 -32.77 -78.91 89.00
N GLU A 25 -32.88 -79.00 87.66
CA GLU A 25 -33.96 -79.65 86.89
C GLU A 25 -33.56 -79.71 85.39
N GLU A 26 -34.17 -80.56 84.56
CA GLU A 26 -33.86 -80.75 83.12
C GLU A 26 -33.59 -79.41 82.40
N THR A 27 -32.42 -79.24 81.78
CA THR A 27 -32.09 -77.99 81.07
C THR A 27 -32.76 -77.97 79.71
N HIS A 28 -33.98 -77.48 79.72
CA HIS A 28 -34.76 -77.17 78.53
C HIS A 28 -34.10 -76.04 77.73
N THR A 29 -33.77 -76.25 76.45
CA THR A 29 -33.07 -75.28 75.57
C THR A 29 -33.53 -75.37 74.11
N VAL A 30 -33.13 -74.41 73.27
CA VAL A 30 -33.41 -74.38 71.81
C VAL A 30 -32.15 -74.83 71.04
N ALA A 31 -32.28 -75.48 69.87
CA ALA A 31 -31.13 -75.84 69.02
C ALA A 31 -31.22 -75.24 67.60
N ILE A 32 -30.08 -74.99 66.95
CA ILE A 32 -30.00 -74.39 65.61
C ILE A 32 -29.46 -75.40 64.57
N THR A 33 -30.13 -75.54 63.43
CA THR A 33 -29.69 -76.33 62.26
C THR A 33 -29.74 -75.50 60.97
N GLY A 34 -29.08 -75.94 59.89
CA GLY A 34 -29.13 -75.28 58.57
C GLY A 34 -27.77 -74.87 57.99
N GLU A 35 -27.80 -74.03 56.94
CA GLU A 35 -26.61 -73.58 56.20
C GLU A 35 -25.89 -72.44 56.92
N LYS A 36 -24.64 -72.68 57.35
CA LYS A 36 -23.84 -71.73 58.14
C LYS A 36 -23.02 -70.76 57.27
N MET A 37 -23.63 -70.23 56.21
CA MET A 37 -23.01 -69.24 55.33
C MET A 37 -23.98 -68.07 55.10
N VAL A 38 -23.45 -66.93 54.67
CA VAL A 38 -24.26 -65.76 54.29
C VAL A 38 -25.31 -66.16 53.25
N ASN A 39 -26.55 -65.68 53.43
CA ASN A 39 -27.76 -66.04 52.68
C ASN A 39 -28.22 -67.49 52.79
N GLY A 40 -27.48 -68.35 53.49
CA GLY A 40 -27.97 -69.65 53.93
C GLY A 40 -29.14 -69.49 54.92
N THR A 41 -29.92 -70.53 55.13
CA THR A 41 -31.06 -70.51 56.06
C THR A 41 -30.77 -71.34 57.29
N LEU A 42 -30.89 -70.72 58.47
CA LEU A 42 -30.86 -71.37 59.78
C LEU A 42 -32.28 -71.56 60.33
N THR A 43 -32.49 -72.61 61.11
CA THR A 43 -33.78 -72.96 61.73
C THR A 43 -33.60 -73.27 63.21
N ALA A 44 -34.44 -72.65 64.05
CA ALA A 44 -34.57 -72.89 65.48
C ALA A 44 -35.49 -74.09 65.72
N THR A 45 -35.05 -75.03 66.54
CA THR A 45 -35.76 -76.25 66.90
C THR A 45 -36.05 -76.27 68.39
N ILE A 46 -37.30 -76.52 68.75
CA ILE A 46 -37.81 -76.43 70.13
C ILE A 46 -38.12 -77.80 70.74
N GLU A 47 -37.65 -78.88 70.11
CA GLU A 47 -37.91 -80.27 70.52
C GLU A 47 -37.41 -80.58 71.93
N LYS A 48 -36.48 -79.77 72.46
CA LYS A 48 -35.88 -79.91 73.79
C LYS A 48 -36.51 -78.99 74.85
N LEU A 49 -37.67 -78.37 74.57
CA LEU A 49 -38.44 -77.59 75.54
C LEU A 49 -39.39 -78.50 76.34
N PRO A 50 -39.89 -78.07 77.53
CA PRO A 50 -40.76 -78.92 78.34
C PRO A 50 -42.03 -79.27 77.57
N ALA A 51 -42.56 -80.48 77.77
CA ALA A 51 -43.77 -80.93 77.11
C ALA A 51 -44.94 -79.94 77.33
N GLN A 52 -45.74 -79.69 76.28
CA GLN A 52 -46.82 -78.69 76.24
C GLN A 52 -46.38 -77.21 76.21
N SER A 53 -45.08 -76.91 76.09
CA SER A 53 -44.61 -75.53 75.90
C SER A 53 -45.07 -74.96 74.56
N VAL A 54 -45.86 -73.87 74.60
CA VAL A 54 -46.31 -73.16 73.39
C VAL A 54 -45.44 -71.93 73.20
N VAL A 55 -44.62 -71.91 72.13
CA VAL A 55 -43.75 -70.77 71.81
C VAL A 55 -44.54 -69.68 71.09
N LYS A 56 -44.57 -68.47 71.66
CA LYS A 56 -45.26 -67.31 71.06
C LYS A 56 -44.36 -66.46 70.16
N GLY A 57 -43.04 -66.61 70.25
CA GLY A 57 -42.13 -65.86 69.40
C GLY A 57 -40.67 -66.26 69.56
N TYR A 58 -39.88 -65.89 68.56
CA TYR A 58 -38.43 -66.04 68.57
C TYR A 58 -37.75 -64.68 68.55
N GLN A 59 -36.47 -64.64 68.89
CA GLN A 59 -35.60 -63.52 68.59
C GLN A 59 -34.19 -64.07 68.34
N TRP A 60 -33.66 -63.80 67.15
CA TRP A 60 -32.29 -64.19 66.80
C TRP A 60 -31.29 -63.13 67.20
N TYR A 61 -30.08 -63.54 67.52
CA TYR A 61 -28.98 -62.67 67.91
C TYR A 61 -27.69 -63.09 67.20
N TYR A 62 -26.87 -62.13 66.77
CA TYR A 62 -25.50 -62.40 66.32
C TYR A 62 -24.49 -61.67 67.20
N ALA A 63 -23.33 -62.29 67.39
CA ALA A 63 -22.23 -61.74 68.17
C ALA A 63 -21.67 -60.51 67.45
N GLU A 64 -21.39 -59.44 68.19
CA GLU A 64 -20.74 -58.26 67.60
C GLU A 64 -19.31 -58.58 67.12
N ASN A 65 -18.63 -59.46 67.86
CA ASN A 65 -17.27 -59.92 67.58
C ASN A 65 -17.26 -61.20 66.74
N ILE A 66 -16.17 -61.42 66.01
CA ILE A 66 -15.96 -62.60 65.15
C ILE A 66 -15.79 -63.85 66.02
N ALA A 67 -16.33 -64.98 65.57
CA ALA A 67 -16.33 -66.22 66.33
C ALA A 67 -14.90 -66.71 66.59
N GLY A 68 -14.49 -66.82 67.86
CA GLY A 68 -13.17 -67.34 68.27
C GLY A 68 -12.18 -66.31 68.83
N GLU A 69 -12.54 -65.03 68.89
CA GLU A 69 -11.73 -64.05 69.64
C GLU A 69 -11.91 -64.26 71.16
N ASN A 70 -10.83 -64.60 71.88
CA ASN A 70 -10.78 -64.80 73.34
C ASN A 70 -11.08 -63.49 74.10
N SER A 71 -12.35 -63.11 74.14
CA SER A 71 -12.87 -61.94 74.86
C SER A 71 -13.93 -62.41 75.84
N GLY A 72 -13.70 -62.17 77.14
CA GLY A 72 -14.67 -62.50 78.19
C GLY A 72 -16.03 -61.83 77.90
N GLY A 73 -17.06 -62.65 77.72
CA GLY A 73 -18.45 -62.25 77.47
C GLY A 73 -18.66 -61.58 76.11
N ALA A 74 -18.94 -62.37 75.06
CA ALA A 74 -19.38 -61.82 73.78
C ALA A 74 -20.69 -61.03 73.95
N THR A 75 -20.72 -59.78 73.48
CA THR A 75 -21.95 -58.99 73.38
C THR A 75 -22.70 -59.38 72.11
N TYR A 76 -24.00 -59.60 72.25
CA TYR A 76 -24.88 -60.05 71.17
C TYR A 76 -25.93 -59.00 70.86
N LYS A 77 -26.18 -58.77 69.57
CA LYS A 77 -27.21 -57.86 69.10
C LYS A 77 -28.39 -58.62 68.50
N PRO A 78 -29.64 -58.21 68.80
CA PRO A 78 -30.80 -58.81 68.18
C PRO A 78 -30.79 -58.52 66.68
N VAL A 79 -31.07 -59.55 65.88
CA VAL A 79 -31.37 -59.40 64.46
C VAL A 79 -32.76 -58.82 64.36
N ILE A 80 -32.82 -57.52 64.04
CA ILE A 80 -34.08 -56.76 64.03
C ILE A 80 -35.12 -57.46 63.13
N GLY A 81 -36.30 -57.72 63.69
CA GLY A 81 -37.42 -58.35 62.97
C GLY A 81 -37.32 -59.86 62.76
N ALA A 82 -36.24 -60.51 63.21
CA ALA A 82 -36.09 -61.96 63.16
C ALA A 82 -36.89 -62.63 64.28
N THR A 83 -38.22 -62.63 64.15
CA THR A 83 -39.13 -63.18 65.17
C THR A 83 -39.70 -64.55 64.85
N LYS A 84 -39.29 -65.11 63.70
CA LYS A 84 -39.69 -66.44 63.21
C LYS A 84 -38.69 -67.51 63.64
N SER A 85 -39.12 -68.76 63.54
CA SER A 85 -38.25 -69.93 63.79
C SER A 85 -37.16 -70.12 62.73
N THR A 86 -37.17 -69.35 61.64
CA THR A 86 -36.13 -69.41 60.60
C THR A 86 -35.45 -68.06 60.41
N LEU A 87 -34.16 -68.09 60.09
CA LEU A 87 -33.32 -66.92 59.82
C LEU A 87 -32.52 -67.14 58.53
N LYS A 88 -32.73 -66.29 57.53
CA LYS A 88 -31.75 -66.14 56.44
C LYS A 88 -30.55 -65.39 56.99
N VAL A 89 -29.38 -66.03 56.96
CA VAL A 89 -28.15 -65.51 57.57
C VAL A 89 -27.80 -64.17 56.92
N PRO A 90 -27.79 -63.07 57.68
CA PRO A 90 -27.47 -61.76 57.12
C PRO A 90 -25.97 -61.66 56.80
N VAL A 91 -25.62 -60.84 55.81
CA VAL A 91 -24.21 -60.53 55.47
C VAL A 91 -23.39 -60.06 56.68
N GLY A 92 -24.03 -59.39 57.63
CA GLY A 92 -23.40 -58.91 58.86
C GLY A 92 -23.00 -60.01 59.83
N ALA A 93 -23.49 -61.24 59.66
CA ALA A 93 -23.11 -62.37 60.50
C ALA A 93 -21.97 -63.21 59.92
N ALA A 94 -21.41 -62.86 58.76
CA ALA A 94 -20.21 -63.52 58.21
C ALA A 94 -19.09 -63.56 59.27
N GLY A 95 -18.46 -64.72 59.46
CA GLY A 95 -17.41 -64.95 60.45
C GLY A 95 -17.86 -64.96 61.92
N ARG A 96 -19.14 -64.70 62.21
CA ARG A 96 -19.64 -64.49 63.58
C ARG A 96 -20.49 -65.63 64.09
N SER A 97 -20.71 -65.63 65.40
CA SER A 97 -21.60 -66.59 66.05
C SER A 97 -23.04 -66.07 66.15
N ILE A 98 -24.03 -66.95 65.95
CA ILE A 98 -25.47 -66.66 66.07
C ILE A 98 -26.12 -67.56 67.11
N PHE A 99 -27.04 -67.03 67.92
CA PHE A 99 -27.97 -67.83 68.72
C PHE A 99 -29.43 -67.35 68.55
N VAL A 100 -30.38 -68.10 69.09
CA VAL A 100 -31.81 -67.73 69.13
C VAL A 100 -32.40 -67.90 70.53
N GLU A 101 -33.26 -66.96 70.94
CA GLU A 101 -34.18 -67.14 72.07
C GLU A 101 -35.59 -67.47 71.56
N ALA A 102 -36.21 -68.49 72.16
CA ALA A 102 -37.64 -68.77 72.02
C ALA A 102 -38.37 -68.35 73.30
N THR A 103 -39.46 -67.59 73.17
CA THR A 103 -40.30 -67.17 74.28
C THR A 103 -41.64 -67.91 74.25
N THR A 104 -42.01 -68.57 75.33
CA THR A 104 -43.29 -69.27 75.49
C THR A 104 -44.44 -68.33 75.86
N THR A 105 -45.69 -68.77 75.69
CA THR A 105 -46.90 -67.97 75.92
C THR A 105 -46.98 -67.40 77.33
N ASP A 106 -46.56 -68.18 78.32
CA ASP A 106 -46.43 -67.82 79.74
C ASP A 106 -45.31 -66.79 80.03
N GLY A 107 -44.44 -66.52 79.06
CA GLY A 107 -43.34 -65.56 79.17
C GLY A 107 -41.96 -66.16 79.47
N THR A 108 -41.84 -67.48 79.63
CA THR A 108 -40.55 -68.15 79.85
C THR A 108 -39.67 -68.07 78.59
N LYS A 109 -38.37 -67.81 78.76
CA LYS A 109 -37.42 -67.69 77.64
C LYS A 109 -36.39 -68.82 77.67
N TYR A 110 -36.15 -69.40 76.51
CA TYR A 110 -35.15 -70.46 76.29
C TYR A 110 -34.18 -70.05 75.20
N GLN A 111 -32.88 -70.16 75.47
CA GLN A 111 -31.82 -69.76 74.55
C GLN A 111 -31.12 -70.98 73.94
N SER A 112 -30.63 -70.86 72.71
CA SER A 112 -29.75 -71.85 72.08
C SER A 112 -28.27 -71.64 72.39
N GLU A 113 -27.47 -72.68 72.16
CA GLU A 113 -26.03 -72.50 71.96
C GLU A 113 -25.76 -71.65 70.70
N SER A 114 -24.60 -70.99 70.68
CA SER A 114 -24.18 -70.16 69.57
C SER A 114 -23.51 -70.98 68.46
N VAL A 115 -23.79 -70.67 67.20
CA VAL A 115 -23.22 -71.33 66.00
C VAL A 115 -22.42 -70.33 65.16
N ALA A 116 -21.17 -70.67 64.80
CA ALA A 116 -20.33 -69.86 63.92
C ALA A 116 -20.75 -69.95 62.44
N ILE A 117 -20.68 -68.81 61.74
CA ILE A 117 -20.95 -68.64 60.31
C ILE A 117 -19.63 -68.49 59.54
N ASN A 118 -19.53 -69.09 58.35
CA ASN A 118 -18.36 -69.02 57.48
C ASN A 118 -18.00 -67.56 57.10
N ASP A 119 -16.71 -67.28 56.99
CA ASP A 119 -16.20 -66.04 56.40
C ASP A 119 -16.32 -66.04 54.87
N LEU A 120 -16.39 -64.83 54.29
CA LEU A 120 -16.44 -64.61 52.85
C LEU A 120 -15.01 -64.57 52.25
N GLN A 121 -14.81 -65.22 51.11
CA GLN A 121 -13.56 -65.27 50.32
C GLN A 121 -13.78 -64.69 48.92
N LEU A 122 -13.75 -63.35 48.80
CA LEU A 122 -14.15 -62.62 47.60
C LEU A 122 -13.10 -62.64 46.47
N ALA A 123 -13.55 -62.68 45.20
CA ALA A 123 -12.75 -62.49 43.99
C ALA A 123 -13.43 -61.53 43.00
N ILE A 124 -12.66 -60.73 42.23
CA ILE A 124 -13.17 -59.71 41.29
C ILE A 124 -12.42 -59.70 39.94
N THR A 125 -13.12 -59.51 38.82
CA THR A 125 -12.52 -59.44 37.47
C THR A 125 -11.97 -58.06 37.10
N THR A 126 -10.96 -57.97 36.24
CA THR A 126 -10.35 -56.70 35.77
C THR A 126 -11.34 -55.79 35.00
N PRO A 127 -11.38 -54.48 35.28
CA PRO A 127 -12.18 -53.49 34.56
C PRO A 127 -11.63 -53.13 33.16
N LYS A 128 -12.47 -52.58 32.27
CA LYS A 128 -12.14 -52.10 30.92
C LYS A 128 -12.69 -50.71 30.62
N LEU A 129 -11.99 -49.97 29.74
CA LEU A 129 -12.31 -48.64 29.21
C LEU A 129 -12.19 -48.60 27.67
N ASN A 130 -12.73 -47.57 27.03
CA ASN A 130 -12.49 -47.28 25.60
C ASN A 130 -11.03 -46.87 25.36
N ASP A 131 -10.52 -47.02 24.14
CA ASP A 131 -9.13 -46.66 23.80
C ASP A 131 -8.91 -45.14 23.72
N TYR A 132 -9.92 -44.41 23.23
CA TYR A 132 -9.88 -42.96 23.05
C TYR A 132 -11.13 -42.30 23.62
N ALA A 133 -10.96 -41.09 24.14
CA ALA A 133 -12.05 -40.20 24.51
C ALA A 133 -11.63 -38.74 24.35
N VAL A 134 -12.60 -37.85 24.24
CA VAL A 134 -12.36 -36.40 24.24
C VAL A 134 -12.57 -35.81 25.64
N PRO A 135 -11.99 -34.64 25.96
CA PRO A 135 -12.33 -33.89 27.16
C PRO A 135 -13.85 -33.65 27.29
N GLY A 136 -14.39 -33.80 28.50
CA GLY A 136 -15.83 -33.69 28.77
C GLY A 136 -16.63 -34.98 28.53
N GLU A 137 -16.04 -36.02 27.92
CA GLU A 137 -16.71 -37.31 27.72
C GLU A 137 -16.87 -38.06 29.04
N VAL A 138 -18.03 -38.72 29.20
CA VAL A 138 -18.30 -39.61 30.34
C VAL A 138 -17.85 -41.01 29.96
N VAL A 139 -16.76 -41.46 30.57
CA VAL A 139 -16.27 -42.82 30.41
C VAL A 139 -16.87 -43.70 31.49
N LYS A 140 -17.28 -44.91 31.10
CA LYS A 140 -17.92 -45.87 31.99
C LYS A 140 -17.00 -47.06 32.18
N VAL A 141 -16.83 -47.49 33.43
CA VAL A 141 -16.13 -48.75 33.72
C VAL A 141 -16.99 -49.90 33.21
N LEU A 142 -16.42 -50.72 32.34
CA LEU A 142 -17.01 -51.95 31.85
C LEU A 142 -16.34 -53.15 32.53
N GLY A 143 -17.11 -54.15 32.95
CA GLY A 143 -16.59 -55.29 33.73
C GLY A 143 -16.50 -55.02 35.24
N ALA A 144 -15.83 -55.92 35.98
CA ALA A 144 -15.76 -56.01 37.45
C ALA A 144 -16.95 -56.74 38.15
N THR A 145 -17.00 -58.07 38.01
CA THR A 145 -17.96 -58.94 38.70
C THR A 145 -17.34 -59.60 39.92
N VAL A 146 -18.04 -59.58 41.06
CA VAL A 146 -17.61 -60.16 42.34
C VAL A 146 -18.23 -61.52 42.58
N THR A 147 -17.43 -62.47 43.05
CA THR A 147 -17.86 -63.83 43.43
C THR A 147 -17.27 -64.21 44.79
N ASP A 148 -17.91 -65.14 45.49
CA ASP A 148 -17.36 -65.74 46.70
C ASP A 148 -16.88 -67.17 46.41
N SER A 149 -15.61 -67.42 46.69
CA SER A 149 -14.99 -68.72 46.48
C SER A 149 -15.35 -69.74 47.58
N ALA A 150 -15.89 -69.29 48.72
CA ALA A 150 -16.42 -70.17 49.78
C ALA A 150 -17.85 -70.69 49.50
N GLY A 151 -18.46 -70.27 48.39
CA GLY A 151 -19.72 -70.82 47.87
C GLY A 151 -20.97 -70.00 48.17
N ALA A 152 -20.87 -68.87 48.88
CA ALA A 152 -22.01 -68.01 49.14
C ALA A 152 -22.50 -67.34 47.84
N LYS A 153 -23.80 -67.47 47.54
CA LYS A 153 -24.41 -66.79 46.40
C LYS A 153 -24.77 -65.36 46.79
N LEU A 154 -23.91 -64.43 46.41
CA LEU A 154 -24.06 -63.02 46.69
C LEU A 154 -25.19 -62.42 45.86
N GLU A 155 -26.11 -61.73 46.53
CA GLU A 155 -27.17 -61.00 45.86
C GLU A 155 -26.66 -59.60 45.46
N SER A 156 -27.13 -59.06 44.32
CA SER A 156 -26.62 -57.77 43.80
C SER A 156 -26.75 -56.60 44.78
N GLY A 157 -27.69 -56.65 45.74
CA GLY A 157 -27.86 -55.62 46.77
C GLY A 157 -26.89 -55.74 47.96
N GLN A 158 -26.03 -56.76 47.97
CA GLN A 158 -25.08 -57.05 49.05
C GLN A 158 -23.67 -56.63 48.70
N VAL A 159 -23.39 -56.40 47.42
CA VAL A 159 -22.08 -55.97 46.93
C VAL A 159 -22.11 -54.46 46.76
N THR A 160 -21.25 -53.78 47.49
CA THR A 160 -21.02 -52.35 47.34
C THR A 160 -19.73 -52.14 46.57
N TYR A 161 -19.79 -51.49 45.41
CA TYR A 161 -18.61 -51.14 44.62
C TYR A 161 -18.16 -49.71 44.94
N SER A 162 -16.85 -49.54 44.99
CA SER A 162 -16.15 -48.27 45.06
C SER A 162 -15.07 -48.27 43.98
N TYR A 163 -14.81 -47.11 43.40
CA TYR A 163 -13.87 -46.98 42.28
C TYR A 163 -12.77 -46.02 42.69
N GLN A 164 -11.64 -46.09 42.00
CA GLN A 164 -10.62 -45.05 42.05
C GLN A 164 -10.04 -44.87 40.66
N TRP A 165 -10.09 -43.65 40.15
CA TRP A 165 -9.51 -43.28 38.87
C TRP A 165 -8.11 -42.67 39.05
N PHE A 166 -7.27 -42.85 38.04
CA PHE A 166 -5.89 -42.39 38.03
C PHE A 166 -5.55 -41.76 36.68
N TYR A 167 -4.59 -40.83 36.68
CA TYR A 167 -3.99 -40.28 35.47
C TYR A 167 -2.48 -40.49 35.44
N LYS A 168 -1.91 -40.58 34.23
CA LYS A 168 -0.47 -40.80 34.03
C LYS A 168 0.33 -39.51 34.29
N VAL A 169 1.45 -39.65 35.00
CA VAL A 169 2.48 -38.62 35.24
C VAL A 169 3.85 -39.29 35.09
N GLY A 170 4.63 -38.89 34.10
CA GLY A 170 5.86 -39.61 33.72
C GLY A 170 5.50 -41.02 33.25
N GLU A 171 6.14 -42.07 33.80
CA GLU A 171 5.77 -43.48 33.54
C GLU A 171 4.83 -44.09 34.58
N SER A 172 4.43 -43.31 35.59
CA SER A 172 3.60 -43.77 36.71
C SER A 172 2.20 -43.19 36.65
N PHE A 173 1.28 -43.74 37.45
CA PHE A 173 -0.08 -43.22 37.60
C PHE A 173 -0.31 -42.63 39.00
N THR A 174 -1.04 -41.53 39.08
CA THR A 174 -1.43 -40.88 40.33
C THR A 174 -2.95 -40.73 40.44
N ILE A 175 -3.44 -40.59 41.66
CA ILE A 175 -4.87 -40.56 42.00
C ILE A 175 -5.54 -39.30 41.42
N ILE A 176 -6.75 -39.48 40.88
CA ILE A 176 -7.69 -38.38 40.62
C ILE A 176 -8.56 -38.20 41.85
N ASP A 177 -8.31 -37.13 42.61
CA ASP A 177 -9.00 -36.89 43.88
C ASP A 177 -10.52 -36.83 43.72
N GLY A 178 -11.21 -37.59 44.58
CA GLY A 178 -12.68 -37.65 44.60
C GLY A 178 -13.34 -38.43 43.46
N ALA A 179 -12.58 -38.93 42.48
CA ALA A 179 -13.11 -39.76 41.40
C ALA A 179 -13.33 -41.20 41.87
N THR A 180 -14.49 -41.47 42.47
CA THR A 180 -14.80 -42.76 43.09
C THR A 180 -16.06 -43.46 42.54
N SER A 181 -16.64 -42.92 41.46
CA SER A 181 -17.80 -43.47 40.78
C SER A 181 -17.43 -44.50 39.68
N GLY A 182 -18.36 -45.39 39.34
CA GLY A 182 -18.23 -46.33 38.20
C GLY A 182 -18.30 -45.66 36.83
N THR A 183 -18.45 -44.36 36.81
CA THR A 183 -18.27 -43.48 35.67
C THR A 183 -17.33 -42.34 36.05
N TYR A 184 -16.60 -41.83 35.07
CA TYR A 184 -15.78 -40.66 35.24
C TYR A 184 -15.99 -39.70 34.08
N THR A 185 -16.29 -38.45 34.40
CA THR A 185 -16.35 -37.38 33.40
C THR A 185 -14.95 -36.81 33.27
N ILE A 186 -14.35 -36.97 32.10
CA ILE A 186 -13.05 -36.39 31.81
C ILE A 186 -13.19 -34.88 31.92
N ALA A 187 -12.32 -34.25 32.70
CA ALA A 187 -12.35 -32.81 32.87
C ALA A 187 -12.18 -32.11 31.50
N LYS A 188 -12.93 -31.03 31.26
CA LYS A 188 -12.86 -30.30 29.98
C LYS A 188 -11.47 -29.71 29.73
N ASP A 189 -10.73 -29.42 30.80
CA ASP A 189 -9.36 -28.90 30.81
C ASP A 189 -8.29 -30.00 30.99
N ALA A 190 -8.63 -31.28 30.75
CA ALA A 190 -7.71 -32.39 30.95
C ALA A 190 -6.41 -32.25 30.14
N LEU A 191 -6.51 -31.87 28.86
CA LEU A 191 -5.32 -31.69 28.01
C LEU A 191 -4.46 -30.50 28.44
N ASP A 192 -5.09 -29.41 28.93
CA ASP A 192 -4.38 -28.24 29.45
C ASP A 192 -3.58 -28.56 30.73
N LYS A 193 -4.03 -29.59 31.47
CA LYS A 193 -3.39 -30.12 32.68
C LYS A 193 -2.47 -31.31 32.40
N ASP A 194 -2.15 -31.58 31.13
CA ASP A 194 -1.35 -32.73 30.67
C ASP A 194 -1.91 -34.11 31.09
N VAL A 195 -3.21 -34.17 31.39
CA VAL A 195 -3.93 -35.41 31.69
C VAL A 195 -4.33 -36.06 30.37
N LYS A 196 -3.41 -36.82 29.80
CA LYS A 196 -3.57 -37.48 28.49
C LYS A 196 -3.98 -38.94 28.58
N GLN A 197 -3.74 -39.59 29.71
CA GLN A 197 -3.96 -41.02 29.87
C GLN A 197 -4.56 -41.34 31.24
N ILE A 198 -5.63 -42.14 31.26
CA ILE A 198 -6.32 -42.53 32.51
C ILE A 198 -6.54 -44.04 32.60
N ILE A 199 -6.64 -44.52 33.83
CA ILE A 199 -6.97 -45.91 34.20
C ILE A 199 -7.88 -45.92 35.44
N VAL A 200 -8.51 -47.06 35.74
CA VAL A 200 -9.38 -47.23 36.92
C VAL A 200 -9.07 -48.54 37.66
N ARG A 201 -9.26 -48.52 38.98
CA ARG A 201 -9.29 -49.69 39.87
C ARG A 201 -10.64 -49.77 40.58
N VAL A 202 -11.14 -50.99 40.78
CA VAL A 202 -12.43 -51.24 41.45
C VAL A 202 -12.21 -51.98 42.76
N LYS A 203 -12.91 -51.56 43.81
CA LYS A 203 -12.94 -52.18 45.13
C LYS A 203 -14.36 -52.57 45.49
N ALA A 204 -14.57 -53.80 45.93
CA ALA A 204 -15.88 -54.30 46.32
C ALA A 204 -15.92 -54.72 47.79
N THR A 205 -17.05 -54.43 48.44
CA THR A 205 -17.31 -54.77 49.85
C THR A 205 -18.60 -55.57 49.97
N VAL A 206 -18.57 -56.65 50.74
CA VAL A 206 -19.72 -57.51 51.04
C VAL A 206 -19.73 -57.78 52.55
N GLY A 207 -20.70 -57.17 53.26
CA GLY A 207 -20.66 -57.16 54.72
C GLY A 207 -19.37 -56.52 55.22
N ASN A 208 -18.52 -57.32 55.89
CA ASN A 208 -17.21 -56.88 56.37
C ASN A 208 -16.04 -57.28 55.45
N ALA A 209 -16.27 -58.10 54.43
CA ALA A 209 -15.23 -58.56 53.51
C ALA A 209 -15.00 -57.54 52.38
N ILE A 210 -13.74 -57.35 51.99
CA ILE A 210 -13.30 -56.32 51.05
C ILE A 210 -12.30 -56.93 50.05
N ILE A 211 -12.42 -56.61 48.75
CA ILE A 211 -11.48 -57.02 47.69
C ILE A 211 -11.22 -55.89 46.67
N GLU A 212 -10.03 -55.87 46.07
CA GLU A 212 -9.64 -54.89 45.02
C GLU A 212 -9.25 -55.60 43.71
N SER A 213 -9.54 -54.97 42.57
CA SER A 213 -9.20 -55.46 41.22
C SER A 213 -7.80 -55.03 40.77
N ASP A 214 -7.32 -55.65 39.68
CA ASP A 214 -6.27 -55.07 38.85
C ASP A 214 -6.73 -53.75 38.19
N ILE A 215 -5.77 -52.99 37.63
CA ILE A 215 -6.06 -51.75 36.88
C ILE A 215 -6.57 -52.04 35.46
N SER A 216 -7.34 -51.12 34.88
CA SER A 216 -7.87 -51.23 33.51
C SER A 216 -6.81 -51.04 32.40
N ASN A 217 -7.22 -51.21 31.14
CA ASN A 217 -6.48 -50.65 30.00
C ASN A 217 -6.40 -49.12 30.07
N THR A 218 -5.37 -48.56 29.42
CA THR A 218 -5.15 -47.11 29.32
C THR A 218 -6.08 -46.50 28.29
N LEU A 219 -6.85 -45.50 28.69
CA LEU A 219 -7.63 -44.65 27.79
C LEU A 219 -6.85 -43.38 27.46
N THR A 220 -6.76 -43.02 26.18
CA THR A 220 -6.06 -41.82 25.70
C THR A 220 -7.05 -40.68 25.46
N ILE A 221 -6.75 -39.51 26.02
CA ILE A 221 -7.52 -38.28 25.85
C ILE A 221 -6.90 -37.48 24.70
N SER A 222 -7.69 -37.15 23.67
CA SER A 222 -7.22 -36.39 22.51
C SER A 222 -8.35 -35.57 21.86
N ASN A 223 -8.00 -34.40 21.31
CA ASN A 223 -8.89 -33.56 20.49
C ASN A 223 -8.69 -33.75 18.98
N GLU A 224 -7.84 -34.70 18.57
CA GLU A 224 -7.45 -34.87 17.16
C GLU A 224 -8.65 -35.13 16.23
N SER A 225 -9.58 -36.00 16.62
CA SER A 225 -10.80 -36.27 15.85
C SER A 225 -11.72 -35.06 15.73
N VAL A 226 -11.77 -34.21 16.76
CA VAL A 226 -12.55 -32.96 16.77
C VAL A 226 -11.90 -31.92 15.86
N ASN A 227 -10.59 -31.73 15.97
CA ASN A 227 -9.84 -30.76 15.16
C ASN A 227 -9.86 -31.11 13.68
N SER A 228 -9.63 -32.38 13.31
CA SER A 228 -9.72 -32.85 11.92
C SER A 228 -11.09 -32.53 11.32
N MET A 229 -12.16 -32.78 12.07
CA MET A 229 -13.52 -32.52 11.59
C MET A 229 -13.82 -31.02 11.45
N ILE A 230 -13.33 -30.20 12.38
CA ILE A 230 -13.45 -28.75 12.29
C ILE A 230 -12.75 -28.23 11.03
N ASP A 231 -11.56 -28.73 10.72
CA ASP A 231 -10.80 -28.28 9.55
C ASP A 231 -11.44 -28.76 8.24
N GLU A 232 -11.87 -30.02 8.17
CA GLU A 232 -12.62 -30.55 7.01
C GLU A 232 -13.91 -29.73 6.73
N ILE A 233 -14.63 -29.28 7.76
CA ILE A 233 -15.81 -28.40 7.58
C ILE A 233 -15.42 -26.99 7.12
N LYS A 234 -14.24 -26.47 7.50
CA LYS A 234 -13.79 -25.15 7.01
C LYS A 234 -13.47 -25.19 5.52
N GLU A 235 -12.93 -26.29 5.01
CA GLU A 235 -12.53 -26.44 3.59
C GLU A 235 -13.71 -26.43 2.61
N ILE A 236 -14.94 -26.58 3.12
CA ILE A 236 -16.19 -26.38 2.36
C ILE A 236 -16.30 -24.95 1.79
N PHE A 237 -15.58 -23.98 2.37
CA PHE A 237 -15.64 -22.57 2.02
C PHE A 237 -14.34 -22.07 1.40
N VAL A 238 -14.45 -21.23 0.36
CA VAL A 238 -13.34 -20.37 -0.06
C VAL A 238 -13.28 -19.12 0.84
N ASN A 239 -14.45 -18.58 1.18
CA ASN A 239 -14.66 -17.43 2.06
C ASN A 239 -16.12 -17.42 2.57
N ASP A 240 -16.49 -16.43 3.38
CA ASP A 240 -17.80 -16.34 4.05
C ASP A 240 -19.04 -16.29 3.11
N TYR A 241 -18.83 -16.06 1.82
CA TYR A 241 -19.88 -15.93 0.81
C TYR A 241 -19.70 -16.88 -0.39
N GLN A 242 -18.75 -17.81 -0.32
CA GLN A 242 -18.45 -18.70 -1.44
C GLN A 242 -18.10 -20.12 -0.99
N TYR A 243 -18.85 -21.09 -1.51
CA TYR A 243 -18.52 -22.51 -1.37
C TYR A 243 -17.35 -22.90 -2.28
N ASN A 244 -16.53 -23.81 -1.79
CA ASN A 244 -15.44 -24.43 -2.53
C ASN A 244 -15.96 -25.67 -3.25
N PHE A 245 -16.33 -25.52 -4.51
CA PHE A 245 -16.81 -26.64 -5.31
C PHE A 245 -16.58 -26.44 -6.81
N THR A 246 -16.61 -27.55 -7.54
CA THR A 246 -16.47 -27.58 -9.01
C THR A 246 -17.81 -27.87 -9.71
N THR A 247 -18.56 -28.84 -9.19
CA THR A 247 -19.90 -29.21 -9.67
C THR A 247 -20.81 -29.50 -8.50
N LEU A 248 -22.10 -29.13 -8.62
CA LEU A 248 -23.07 -29.26 -7.55
C LEU A 248 -23.21 -30.73 -7.07
N ALA A 249 -23.14 -31.69 -8.00
CA ALA A 249 -23.21 -33.12 -7.70
C ALA A 249 -22.03 -33.63 -6.86
N ALA A 250 -20.80 -33.23 -7.22
CA ALA A 250 -19.60 -33.62 -6.45
C ALA A 250 -19.61 -32.98 -5.05
N PHE A 251 -20.07 -31.73 -4.95
CA PHE A 251 -20.18 -31.02 -3.68
C PHE A 251 -21.16 -31.71 -2.73
N LYS A 252 -22.35 -32.07 -3.21
CA LYS A 252 -23.36 -32.80 -2.44
C LYS A 252 -22.83 -34.12 -1.86
N ALA A 253 -22.08 -34.87 -2.65
CA ALA A 253 -21.48 -36.12 -2.20
C ALA A 253 -20.47 -35.89 -1.06
N HIS A 254 -19.63 -34.85 -1.18
CA HIS A 254 -18.66 -34.49 -0.15
C HIS A 254 -19.32 -34.08 1.18
N LEU A 255 -20.36 -33.23 1.13
CA LEU A 255 -21.11 -32.83 2.34
C LEU A 255 -21.77 -34.02 3.05
N THR A 256 -22.28 -34.99 2.27
CA THR A 256 -22.90 -36.20 2.82
C THR A 256 -21.89 -37.05 3.59
N ASP A 257 -20.67 -37.21 3.06
CA ASP A 257 -19.58 -37.93 3.73
C ASP A 257 -19.21 -37.27 5.07
N LEU A 258 -19.02 -35.95 5.07
CA LEU A 258 -18.72 -35.20 6.29
C LEU A 258 -19.83 -35.34 7.34
N ASN A 259 -21.11 -35.28 6.93
CA ASN A 259 -22.20 -35.43 7.88
C ASN A 259 -22.20 -36.84 8.50
N ASN A 260 -21.89 -37.89 7.75
CA ASN A 260 -21.79 -39.24 8.29
C ASN A 260 -20.65 -39.37 9.31
N LYS A 261 -19.49 -38.75 9.05
CA LYS A 261 -18.38 -38.68 10.02
C LYS A 261 -18.81 -37.99 11.31
N TYR A 262 -19.52 -36.86 11.22
CA TYR A 262 -20.05 -36.16 12.41
C TYR A 262 -21.00 -37.05 13.22
N GLN A 263 -21.92 -37.75 12.55
CA GLN A 263 -22.92 -38.56 13.24
C GLN A 263 -22.32 -39.73 14.04
N ALA A 264 -21.17 -40.24 13.61
CA ALA A 264 -20.44 -41.31 14.31
C ALA A 264 -19.76 -40.87 15.62
N LEU A 265 -19.66 -39.57 15.91
CA LEU A 265 -18.96 -39.05 17.10
C LEU A 265 -19.78 -39.16 18.40
N SER A 266 -19.07 -39.20 19.54
CA SER A 266 -19.65 -39.13 20.88
C SER A 266 -20.34 -37.78 21.13
N ALA A 267 -21.25 -37.71 22.12
CA ALA A 267 -21.96 -36.46 22.44
C ALA A 267 -20.99 -35.31 22.81
N ALA A 268 -19.96 -35.60 23.61
CA ALA A 268 -18.95 -34.62 24.00
C ALA A 268 -18.08 -34.16 22.81
N ALA A 269 -17.75 -35.07 21.89
CA ALA A 269 -17.03 -34.72 20.66
C ALA A 269 -17.88 -33.85 19.74
N LYS A 270 -19.18 -34.17 19.59
CA LYS A 270 -20.15 -33.34 18.85
C LYS A 270 -20.29 -31.94 19.46
N ASP A 271 -20.39 -31.85 20.78
CA ASP A 271 -20.45 -30.56 21.50
C ASP A 271 -19.19 -29.71 21.31
N SER A 272 -18.05 -30.34 21.02
CA SER A 272 -16.78 -29.68 20.80
C SER A 272 -16.58 -29.22 19.35
N ILE A 273 -17.39 -29.68 18.40
CA ILE A 273 -17.35 -29.22 17.01
C ILE A 273 -18.15 -27.93 16.87
N THR A 274 -17.43 -26.82 16.77
CA THR A 274 -18.01 -25.48 16.80
C THR A 274 -18.63 -25.03 15.48
N ASN A 275 -18.28 -25.65 14.36
CA ASN A 275 -18.68 -25.23 13.01
C ASN A 275 -19.63 -26.19 12.29
N TYR A 276 -20.20 -27.19 12.97
CA TYR A 276 -21.14 -28.13 12.33
C TYR A 276 -22.41 -27.47 11.75
N SER A 277 -22.82 -26.32 12.29
CA SER A 277 -23.90 -25.51 11.72
C SER A 277 -23.60 -25.09 10.27
N ALA A 278 -22.33 -24.88 9.92
CA ALA A 278 -21.91 -24.52 8.57
C ALA A 278 -22.10 -25.70 7.59
N LEU A 279 -21.79 -26.93 8.00
CA LEU A 279 -22.05 -28.14 7.21
C LEU A 279 -23.55 -28.35 6.98
N LYS A 280 -24.37 -28.23 8.02
CA LYS A 280 -25.85 -28.32 7.90
C LYS A 280 -26.43 -27.27 6.96
N ARG A 281 -25.91 -26.05 7.03
CA ARG A 281 -26.28 -24.97 6.10
C ARG A 281 -25.92 -25.34 4.67
N ALA A 282 -24.69 -25.78 4.41
CA ALA A 282 -24.24 -26.19 3.08
C ALA A 282 -25.12 -27.27 2.46
N MET A 283 -25.52 -28.28 3.25
CA MET A 283 -26.44 -29.32 2.78
C MET A 283 -27.82 -28.74 2.41
N THR A 284 -28.33 -27.79 3.21
CA THR A 284 -29.63 -27.14 2.97
C THR A 284 -29.59 -26.24 1.74
N ASP A 285 -28.48 -25.54 1.52
CA ASP A 285 -28.28 -24.64 0.39
C ASP A 285 -28.23 -25.41 -0.93
N VAL A 286 -27.55 -26.57 -0.96
CA VAL A 286 -27.55 -27.47 -2.12
C VAL A 286 -28.97 -27.93 -2.45
N GLU A 287 -29.74 -28.38 -1.46
CA GLU A 287 -31.14 -28.78 -1.69
C GLU A 287 -32.02 -27.64 -2.21
N ALA A 288 -31.79 -26.40 -1.75
CA ALA A 288 -32.55 -25.24 -2.21
C ALA A 288 -32.27 -24.93 -3.68
N ILE A 289 -31.00 -25.02 -4.12
CA ILE A 289 -30.60 -24.80 -5.52
C ILE A 289 -31.13 -25.91 -6.42
N GLU A 290 -31.03 -27.18 -6.00
CA GLU A 290 -31.57 -28.31 -6.77
C GLU A 290 -33.09 -28.17 -7.00
N LYS A 291 -33.85 -27.80 -5.95
CA LYS A 291 -35.31 -27.57 -6.06
C LYS A 291 -35.64 -26.41 -7.01
N LEU A 292 -34.84 -25.34 -6.97
CA LEU A 292 -35.06 -24.20 -7.85
C LEU A 292 -34.76 -24.54 -9.31
N GLN A 293 -33.64 -25.25 -9.57
CA GLN A 293 -33.31 -25.73 -10.90
C GLN A 293 -34.40 -26.65 -11.46
N GLU A 294 -34.93 -27.56 -10.65
CA GLU A 294 -36.04 -28.44 -11.05
C GLU A 294 -37.30 -27.61 -11.40
N THR A 295 -37.59 -26.58 -10.62
CA THR A 295 -38.73 -25.67 -10.87
C THR A 295 -38.54 -24.90 -12.18
N VAL A 296 -37.34 -24.39 -12.45
CA VAL A 296 -36.99 -23.72 -13.71
C VAL A 296 -37.13 -24.66 -14.91
N ASN A 297 -36.61 -25.88 -14.82
CA ASN A 297 -36.66 -26.87 -15.91
C ASN A 297 -38.10 -27.25 -16.29
N LYS A 298 -39.03 -27.29 -15.31
CA LYS A 298 -40.46 -27.58 -15.54
C LYS A 298 -41.26 -26.42 -16.14
N SER A 299 -40.66 -25.23 -16.31
CA SER A 299 -41.37 -24.03 -16.80
C SER A 299 -42.01 -24.19 -18.19
N GLY A 300 -41.48 -25.08 -19.04
CA GLY A 300 -42.03 -25.42 -20.35
C GLY A 300 -43.28 -26.32 -20.31
N GLU A 301 -43.54 -26.98 -19.19
CA GLU A 301 -44.66 -27.92 -18.99
C GLU A 301 -45.90 -27.24 -18.36
N ILE A 302 -45.77 -25.97 -17.96
CA ILE A 302 -46.83 -25.23 -17.25
C ILE A 302 -47.82 -24.63 -18.23
N GLU A 303 -49.11 -24.84 -17.96
CA GLU A 303 -50.20 -24.26 -18.73
C GLU A 303 -50.10 -22.72 -18.80
N GLU A 304 -50.38 -22.14 -19.97
CA GLU A 304 -50.18 -20.70 -20.23
C GLU A 304 -50.90 -19.79 -19.22
N LYS A 305 -52.05 -20.23 -18.68
CA LYS A 305 -52.80 -19.49 -17.65
C LYS A 305 -52.10 -19.38 -16.30
N ASP A 306 -51.22 -20.33 -15.97
CA ASP A 306 -50.49 -20.41 -14.71
C ASP A 306 -49.03 -19.97 -14.85
N LYS A 307 -48.53 -19.87 -16.09
CA LYS A 307 -47.14 -19.59 -16.44
C LYS A 307 -46.62 -18.27 -15.88
N ALA A 308 -47.40 -17.19 -15.93
CA ALA A 308 -46.98 -15.89 -15.39
C ALA A 308 -46.75 -15.92 -13.87
N LYS A 309 -47.60 -16.65 -13.14
CA LYS A 309 -47.44 -16.86 -11.70
C LYS A 309 -46.25 -17.76 -11.41
N TYR A 310 -46.13 -18.85 -12.17
CA TYR A 310 -45.04 -19.81 -12.04
C TYR A 310 -43.65 -19.18 -12.26
N LEU A 311 -43.50 -18.35 -13.30
CA LEU A 311 -42.26 -17.63 -13.58
C LEU A 311 -41.91 -16.61 -12.50
N LYS A 312 -42.92 -15.94 -11.94
CA LYS A 312 -42.75 -15.04 -10.81
C LYS A 312 -42.31 -15.78 -9.53
N ASP A 313 -42.90 -16.95 -9.27
CA ASP A 313 -42.55 -17.78 -8.11
C ASP A 313 -41.09 -18.28 -8.22
N ILE A 314 -40.62 -18.58 -9.43
CA ILE A 314 -39.21 -18.87 -9.74
C ILE A 314 -38.30 -17.67 -9.44
N GLU A 315 -38.66 -16.48 -9.94
CA GLU A 315 -37.88 -15.26 -9.72
C GLU A 315 -37.75 -14.94 -8.22
N GLU A 316 -38.85 -15.08 -7.48
CA GLU A 316 -38.88 -14.87 -6.04
C GLU A 316 -38.07 -15.92 -5.29
N ALA A 317 -38.08 -17.17 -5.73
CA ALA A 317 -37.27 -18.23 -5.14
C ALA A 317 -35.77 -17.99 -5.36
N TYR A 318 -35.34 -17.54 -6.54
CA TYR A 318 -33.95 -17.16 -6.79
C TYR A 318 -33.51 -15.93 -6.00
N ASN A 319 -34.37 -14.91 -5.91
CA ASN A 319 -34.03 -13.69 -5.19
C ASN A 319 -33.91 -13.89 -3.68
N LYS A 320 -34.53 -14.93 -3.11
CA LYS A 320 -34.39 -15.31 -1.70
C LYS A 320 -33.04 -15.98 -1.39
N LEU A 321 -32.26 -16.33 -2.41
CA LEU A 321 -30.94 -16.93 -2.21
C LEU A 321 -29.94 -15.89 -1.72
N ASP A 322 -29.27 -16.22 -0.61
CA ASP A 322 -28.15 -15.45 -0.09
C ASP A 322 -26.87 -15.61 -0.95
N LEU A 323 -25.82 -14.85 -0.66
CA LEU A 323 -24.59 -14.86 -1.47
C LEU A 323 -23.93 -16.24 -1.52
N LEU A 324 -24.02 -16.98 -0.43
CA LEU A 324 -23.41 -18.29 -0.31
C LEU A 324 -24.19 -19.32 -1.11
N GLN A 325 -25.53 -19.27 -1.07
CA GLN A 325 -26.42 -20.04 -1.93
C GLN A 325 -26.21 -19.70 -3.41
N ARG A 326 -26.08 -18.42 -3.77
CA ARG A 326 -25.81 -17.97 -5.15
C ARG A 326 -24.44 -18.42 -5.65
N SER A 327 -23.46 -18.61 -4.78
CA SER A 327 -22.16 -19.15 -5.19
C SER A 327 -22.26 -20.54 -5.82
N LEU A 328 -23.33 -21.29 -5.54
CA LEU A 328 -23.63 -22.60 -6.15
C LEU A 328 -24.17 -22.51 -7.58
N ASP A 329 -24.37 -21.30 -8.13
CA ASP A 329 -24.74 -21.03 -9.54
C ASP A 329 -23.52 -20.50 -10.32
N PRO A 330 -22.66 -21.38 -10.87
CA PRO A 330 -21.46 -20.96 -11.56
C PRO A 330 -21.79 -20.15 -12.81
N GLN A 331 -21.11 -19.00 -12.96
CA GLN A 331 -21.31 -18.04 -14.08
C GLN A 331 -22.73 -17.47 -14.19
N GLU A 332 -23.53 -17.52 -13.11
CA GLU A 332 -24.90 -17.02 -13.10
C GLU A 332 -25.79 -17.70 -14.17
N ALA A 333 -25.55 -18.99 -14.43
CA ALA A 333 -26.25 -19.74 -15.46
C ALA A 333 -27.75 -19.87 -15.13
N LEU A 334 -28.09 -20.26 -13.90
CA LEU A 334 -29.47 -20.37 -13.42
C LEU A 334 -30.14 -18.98 -13.39
N TYR A 335 -29.43 -17.93 -12.97
CA TYR A 335 -29.95 -16.56 -13.05
C TYR A 335 -30.28 -16.14 -14.48
N THR A 336 -29.39 -16.46 -15.43
CA THR A 336 -29.55 -16.12 -16.85
C THR A 336 -30.78 -16.82 -17.44
N ASP A 337 -30.97 -18.10 -17.13
CA ASP A 337 -32.14 -18.87 -17.55
C ASP A 337 -33.45 -18.28 -17.00
N ILE A 338 -33.47 -17.90 -15.72
CA ILE A 338 -34.62 -17.24 -15.08
C ILE A 338 -34.90 -15.88 -15.73
N ARG A 339 -33.86 -15.10 -16.01
CA ARG A 339 -34.00 -13.77 -16.61
C ARG A 339 -34.57 -13.84 -18.03
N ASN A 340 -34.12 -14.82 -18.82
CA ASN A 340 -34.59 -15.06 -20.19
C ASN A 340 -36.07 -15.46 -20.24
N LEU A 341 -36.57 -16.15 -19.21
CA LEU A 341 -37.98 -16.54 -19.12
C LEU A 341 -38.92 -15.36 -18.77
N LEU A 342 -38.42 -14.28 -18.15
CA LEU A 342 -39.25 -13.23 -17.55
C LEU A 342 -39.54 -12.00 -18.44
N ASP A 343 -38.83 -11.78 -19.56
CA ASP A 343 -38.87 -10.49 -20.27
C ASP A 343 -39.37 -10.55 -21.72
N ASN A 344 -40.49 -9.88 -22.02
CA ASN A 344 -40.87 -9.47 -23.38
C ASN A 344 -41.49 -8.04 -23.39
N ARG A 345 -40.59 -7.03 -23.50
CA ARG A 345 -40.71 -5.54 -23.77
C ARG A 345 -40.79 -4.60 -22.55
N THR A 346 -39.98 -3.53 -22.36
CA THR A 346 -38.88 -2.84 -23.10
C THR A 346 -37.66 -2.59 -22.20
N ASN A 347 -36.81 -3.62 -22.05
CA ASN A 347 -35.57 -3.66 -21.26
C ASN A 347 -34.36 -3.03 -22.01
N GLU A 348 -34.52 -2.69 -23.30
CA GLU A 348 -33.40 -2.29 -24.17
C GLU A 348 -32.88 -0.86 -23.93
N GLU A 349 -33.73 0.14 -23.67
CA GLU A 349 -33.24 1.52 -23.42
C GLU A 349 -32.43 1.63 -22.10
N PHE A 350 -32.77 0.84 -21.08
CA PHE A 350 -32.00 0.82 -19.83
C PHE A 350 -30.67 0.08 -19.97
N LYS A 351 -30.63 -0.99 -20.77
CA LYS A 351 -29.37 -1.62 -21.20
C LYS A 351 -28.47 -0.63 -21.94
N GLU A 352 -29.03 0.17 -22.85
CA GLU A 352 -28.26 1.21 -23.53
C GLU A 352 -27.78 2.31 -22.56
N VAL A 353 -28.60 2.75 -21.59
CA VAL A 353 -28.16 3.68 -20.53
C VAL A 353 -26.99 3.09 -19.71
N ARG A 354 -27.05 1.80 -19.36
CA ARG A 354 -25.97 1.10 -18.65
C ARG A 354 -24.69 1.09 -19.47
N LYS A 355 -24.77 0.65 -20.72
CA LYS A 355 -23.65 0.64 -21.67
C LYS A 355 -23.05 2.03 -21.87
N ILE A 356 -23.86 3.07 -22.00
CA ILE A 356 -23.41 4.47 -22.10
C ILE A 356 -22.67 4.90 -20.83
N ASN A 357 -23.22 4.57 -19.65
CA ASN A 357 -22.59 4.93 -18.37
C ASN A 357 -21.26 4.21 -18.14
N GLU A 358 -21.19 2.92 -18.49
CA GLU A 358 -19.95 2.15 -18.52
C GLU A 358 -18.95 2.76 -19.50
N ALA A 359 -19.39 3.15 -20.71
CA ALA A 359 -18.54 3.80 -21.70
C ALA A 359 -17.99 5.15 -21.21
N ILE A 360 -18.81 5.96 -20.54
CA ILE A 360 -18.36 7.23 -19.93
C ILE A 360 -17.33 6.97 -18.82
N GLN A 361 -17.54 5.96 -17.97
CA GLN A 361 -16.56 5.58 -16.95
C GLN A 361 -15.25 5.09 -17.58
N ALA A 362 -15.38 4.26 -18.61
CA ALA A 362 -14.26 3.68 -19.36
C ALA A 362 -13.47 4.70 -20.18
N LEU A 363 -13.90 5.97 -20.27
CA LEU A 363 -13.08 7.06 -20.79
C LEU A 363 -11.86 7.33 -19.91
N LEU A 364 -11.87 6.94 -18.63
CA LEU A 364 -10.75 7.12 -17.71
C LEU A 364 -10.10 5.79 -17.32
N ILE A 365 -8.78 5.81 -17.21
CA ILE A 365 -7.96 4.77 -16.57
C ILE A 365 -7.37 5.37 -15.30
N TYR A 366 -7.48 4.65 -14.20
CA TYR A 366 -6.94 5.06 -12.90
C TYR A 366 -5.67 4.29 -12.58
N GLU A 367 -4.52 4.93 -12.80
CA GLU A 367 -3.22 4.37 -12.43
C GLU A 367 -2.87 4.67 -10.97
N THR A 368 -1.76 4.11 -10.49
CA THR A 368 -1.24 4.25 -9.11
C THR A 368 -0.81 5.67 -8.73
N SER A 369 -0.82 6.63 -9.66
CA SER A 369 -0.37 8.00 -9.39
C SER A 369 -1.25 9.08 -10.00
N PHE A 370 -1.92 8.81 -11.12
CA PHE A 370 -2.78 9.76 -11.82
C PHE A 370 -3.91 9.06 -12.58
N ALA A 371 -5.04 9.75 -12.76
CA ALA A 371 -6.04 9.36 -13.75
C ALA A 371 -5.63 9.87 -15.14
N LYS A 372 -5.84 9.06 -16.18
CA LYS A 372 -5.61 9.42 -17.59
C LYS A 372 -6.78 8.99 -18.47
N TYR A 373 -6.86 9.50 -19.69
CA TYR A 373 -7.86 9.02 -20.64
C TYR A 373 -7.50 7.64 -21.17
N ASN A 374 -8.51 6.79 -21.37
CA ASN A 374 -8.39 5.52 -22.06
C ASN A 374 -8.33 5.73 -23.58
N ALA A 375 -7.32 6.45 -24.05
CA ALA A 375 -7.11 6.74 -25.46
C ALA A 375 -5.62 6.97 -25.70
N ALA A 376 -5.11 6.47 -26.83
CA ALA A 376 -3.71 6.64 -27.22
C ALA A 376 -3.41 8.07 -27.69
N ASP A 377 -4.41 8.72 -28.29
CA ASP A 377 -4.29 10.05 -28.87
C ASP A 377 -5.64 10.79 -28.87
N ILE A 378 -5.60 12.05 -29.31
CA ILE A 378 -6.78 12.89 -29.41
C ILE A 378 -7.85 12.36 -30.38
N VAL A 379 -7.46 11.73 -31.50
CA VAL A 379 -8.40 11.24 -32.52
C VAL A 379 -9.21 10.10 -31.92
N SER A 380 -8.55 9.17 -31.24
CA SER A 380 -9.16 8.04 -30.56
C SER A 380 -10.08 8.49 -29.43
N LEU A 381 -9.67 9.49 -28.64
CA LEU A 381 -10.53 10.04 -27.59
C LEU A 381 -11.75 10.74 -28.20
N GLN A 382 -11.56 11.51 -29.26
CA GLN A 382 -12.64 12.22 -29.94
C GLN A 382 -13.67 11.23 -30.53
N ALA A 383 -13.22 10.16 -31.18
CA ALA A 383 -14.12 9.12 -31.68
C ALA A 383 -14.94 8.45 -30.57
N LYS A 384 -14.31 8.13 -29.43
CA LYS A 384 -15.03 7.58 -28.26
C LYS A 384 -16.07 8.54 -27.70
N VAL A 385 -15.70 9.83 -27.57
CA VAL A 385 -16.62 10.88 -27.10
C VAL A 385 -17.78 11.08 -28.07
N GLU A 386 -17.52 11.14 -29.38
CA GLU A 386 -18.54 11.30 -30.41
C GLU A 386 -19.51 10.11 -30.43
N ALA A 387 -19.02 8.88 -30.30
CA ALA A 387 -19.86 7.68 -30.19
C ALA A 387 -20.78 7.75 -28.95
N ILE A 388 -20.24 8.10 -27.78
CA ILE A 388 -21.03 8.28 -26.55
C ILE A 388 -22.08 9.39 -26.74
N GLU A 389 -21.73 10.51 -27.38
CA GLU A 389 -22.70 11.59 -27.62
C GLU A 389 -23.80 11.18 -28.60
N GLN A 390 -23.49 10.38 -29.62
CA GLN A 390 -24.48 9.81 -30.53
C GLN A 390 -25.43 8.84 -29.80
N ASP A 391 -24.88 7.93 -29.00
CA ASP A 391 -25.67 6.98 -28.20
C ASP A 391 -26.58 7.71 -27.21
N ILE A 392 -26.06 8.73 -26.51
CA ILE A 392 -26.88 9.60 -25.65
C ILE A 392 -27.97 10.29 -26.47
N ALA A 393 -27.68 10.80 -27.66
CA ALA A 393 -28.65 11.51 -28.48
C ALA A 393 -29.82 10.61 -28.93
N ALA A 394 -29.56 9.32 -29.12
CA ALA A 394 -30.55 8.30 -29.50
C ALA A 394 -31.51 7.91 -28.37
N LEU A 395 -31.17 8.16 -27.10
CA LEU A 395 -32.05 7.90 -25.96
C LEU A 395 -33.28 8.81 -25.94
N SER A 396 -34.39 8.29 -25.39
CA SER A 396 -35.55 9.11 -24.98
C SER A 396 -35.18 10.17 -23.94
N GLN A 397 -36.02 11.20 -23.78
CA GLN A 397 -35.78 12.30 -22.83
C GLN A 397 -35.67 11.80 -21.38
N ASP A 398 -36.48 10.82 -20.99
CA ASP A 398 -36.44 10.24 -19.65
C ASP A 398 -35.19 9.39 -19.42
N ALA A 399 -34.72 8.66 -20.45
CA ALA A 399 -33.50 7.86 -20.37
C ALA A 399 -32.22 8.72 -20.35
N LYS A 400 -32.20 9.86 -21.07
CA LYS A 400 -31.10 10.84 -21.01
C LYS A 400 -30.83 11.35 -19.59
N ALA A 401 -31.89 11.52 -18.79
CA ALA A 401 -31.78 11.97 -17.39
C ALA A 401 -31.14 10.92 -16.47
N ALA A 402 -31.08 9.65 -16.89
CA ALA A 402 -30.44 8.55 -16.17
C ALA A 402 -28.97 8.34 -16.59
N VAL A 403 -28.43 9.13 -17.51
CA VAL A 403 -27.00 9.10 -17.84
C VAL A 403 -26.21 9.84 -16.76
N HIS A 404 -25.23 9.16 -16.16
CA HIS A 404 -24.41 9.60 -15.04
C HIS A 404 -23.00 9.95 -15.51
N ASN A 405 -22.15 10.42 -14.58
CA ASN A 405 -20.75 10.75 -14.85
C ASN A 405 -20.54 11.78 -15.98
N GLN A 406 -21.56 12.58 -16.28
CA GLN A 406 -21.55 13.62 -17.33
C GLN A 406 -20.38 14.61 -17.20
N SER A 407 -19.88 14.84 -15.99
CA SER A 407 -18.69 15.67 -15.77
C SER A 407 -17.45 15.12 -16.46
N ILE A 408 -17.27 13.79 -16.51
CA ILE A 408 -16.15 13.14 -17.19
C ILE A 408 -16.25 13.42 -18.70
N LEU A 409 -17.44 13.22 -19.27
CA LEU A 409 -17.69 13.47 -20.69
C LEU A 409 -17.45 14.95 -21.05
N GLN A 410 -17.95 15.89 -20.24
CA GLN A 410 -17.72 17.32 -20.49
C GLN A 410 -16.25 17.74 -20.33
N GLU A 411 -15.52 17.16 -19.38
CA GLU A 411 -14.07 17.39 -19.22
C GLU A 411 -13.30 16.88 -20.45
N ALA A 412 -13.61 15.66 -20.92
CA ALA A 412 -13.01 15.09 -22.14
C ALA A 412 -13.22 16.01 -23.35
N LYS A 413 -14.44 16.52 -23.56
CA LYS A 413 -14.75 17.47 -24.63
C LYS A 413 -13.96 18.77 -24.54
N GLN A 414 -13.79 19.30 -23.33
CA GLN A 414 -13.01 20.52 -23.13
C GLN A 414 -11.51 20.29 -23.38
N ASP A 415 -11.00 19.15 -22.96
CA ASP A 415 -9.61 18.77 -23.15
C ASP A 415 -9.29 18.53 -24.63
N ILE A 416 -10.17 17.82 -25.37
CA ILE A 416 -10.09 17.67 -26.83
C ILE A 416 -9.92 19.05 -27.49
N LYS A 417 -10.79 20.02 -27.17
CA LYS A 417 -10.69 21.37 -27.75
C LYS A 417 -9.36 22.06 -27.44
N LYS A 418 -8.86 21.95 -26.21
CA LYS A 418 -7.57 22.55 -25.82
C LYS A 418 -6.39 21.92 -26.55
N ILE A 419 -6.41 20.60 -26.70
CA ILE A 419 -5.33 19.87 -27.36
C ILE A 419 -5.38 20.12 -28.88
N GLN A 420 -6.57 20.20 -29.49
CA GLN A 420 -6.72 20.64 -30.88
C GLN A 420 -6.14 22.04 -31.09
N GLN A 421 -6.39 22.98 -30.17
CA GLN A 421 -5.78 24.32 -30.21
C GLN A 421 -4.24 24.26 -30.09
N PHE A 422 -3.72 23.38 -29.24
CA PHE A 422 -2.29 23.14 -29.12
C PHE A 422 -1.71 22.56 -30.42
N ILE A 423 -2.32 21.52 -31.00
CA ILE A 423 -1.87 20.92 -32.27
C ILE A 423 -1.89 21.96 -33.40
N LYS A 424 -2.95 22.77 -33.49
CA LYS A 424 -3.06 23.86 -34.48
C LYS A 424 -1.95 24.91 -34.36
N SER A 425 -1.28 25.02 -33.20
CA SER A 425 -0.13 25.92 -33.07
C SER A 425 1.06 25.50 -33.93
N PHE A 426 1.15 24.23 -34.34
CA PHE A 426 2.15 23.72 -35.28
C PHE A 426 1.91 24.16 -36.72
N ASP A 427 0.71 24.64 -37.10
CA ASP A 427 0.47 25.20 -38.44
C ASP A 427 1.35 26.44 -38.70
N LYS A 428 1.84 27.08 -37.63
CA LYS A 428 2.77 28.22 -37.69
C LYS A 428 4.22 27.79 -37.92
N LEU A 429 4.50 26.49 -37.88
CA LEU A 429 5.84 25.94 -38.04
C LEU A 429 6.01 25.44 -39.48
N SER A 430 6.76 26.19 -40.30
CA SER A 430 7.08 25.78 -41.66
C SER A 430 8.52 25.27 -41.77
N VAL A 431 8.73 24.22 -42.57
CA VAL A 431 10.08 23.75 -42.93
C VAL A 431 10.84 24.78 -43.79
N ALA A 432 10.13 25.67 -44.46
CA ALA A 432 10.72 26.77 -45.24
C ALA A 432 11.16 27.96 -44.36
N ASP A 433 10.79 27.98 -43.07
CA ASP A 433 11.20 29.05 -42.16
C ASP A 433 12.70 28.95 -41.82
N THR A 434 13.34 30.11 -41.64
CA THR A 434 14.72 30.18 -41.16
C THR A 434 14.87 29.48 -39.80
N PRO A 435 16.04 28.89 -39.49
CA PRO A 435 16.29 28.19 -38.22
C PRO A 435 15.86 28.99 -36.98
N ASN A 436 16.23 30.27 -36.87
CA ASN A 436 15.84 31.15 -35.78
C ASN A 436 14.31 31.31 -35.65
N LYS A 437 13.61 31.48 -36.78
CA LYS A 437 12.15 31.59 -36.78
C LYS A 437 11.50 30.28 -36.32
N ARG A 438 12.04 29.13 -36.73
CA ARG A 438 11.60 27.80 -36.25
C ARG A 438 11.79 27.65 -34.74
N VAL A 439 12.96 27.99 -34.19
CA VAL A 439 13.22 27.94 -32.74
C VAL A 439 12.30 28.89 -31.97
N THR A 440 12.06 30.09 -32.49
CA THR A 440 11.16 31.08 -31.86
C THR A 440 9.70 30.59 -31.83
N THR A 441 9.21 30.04 -32.93
CA THR A 441 7.88 29.41 -32.99
C THR A 441 7.83 28.20 -32.06
N ALA A 442 8.85 27.34 -32.07
CA ALA A 442 8.96 26.16 -31.21
C ALA A 442 8.89 26.53 -29.73
N LYS A 443 9.57 27.61 -29.29
CA LYS A 443 9.47 28.12 -27.92
C LYS A 443 8.04 28.50 -27.53
N SER A 444 7.30 29.10 -28.45
CA SER A 444 5.88 29.45 -28.22
C SER A 444 5.01 28.19 -28.10
N ILE A 445 5.26 27.19 -28.95
CA ILE A 445 4.58 25.89 -28.92
C ILE A 445 4.91 25.15 -27.61
N ARG A 446 6.19 25.09 -27.21
CA ARG A 446 6.65 24.51 -25.94
C ARG A 446 5.96 25.17 -24.75
N THR A 447 5.85 26.51 -24.77
CA THR A 447 5.12 27.25 -23.71
C THR A 447 3.64 26.87 -23.67
N ALA A 448 3.02 26.56 -24.82
CA ALA A 448 1.64 26.07 -24.87
C ALA A 448 1.54 24.62 -24.35
N TYR A 449 2.49 23.76 -24.73
CA TYR A 449 2.59 22.37 -24.24
C TYR A 449 2.73 22.32 -22.71
N GLU A 450 3.61 23.14 -22.14
CA GLU A 450 3.85 23.20 -20.69
C GLU A 450 2.65 23.69 -19.88
N LYS A 451 1.66 24.32 -20.53
CA LYS A 451 0.39 24.73 -19.91
C LYS A 451 -0.67 23.62 -19.94
N LEU A 452 -0.45 22.53 -20.68
CA LEU A 452 -1.36 21.39 -20.67
C LEU A 452 -1.34 20.73 -19.30
N THR A 453 -2.51 20.26 -18.88
CA THR A 453 -2.67 19.45 -17.67
C THR A 453 -2.06 18.06 -17.91
N TYR A 454 -1.85 17.30 -16.83
CA TYR A 454 -1.36 15.92 -16.95
C TYR A 454 -2.18 15.10 -17.95
N LYS A 455 -3.50 15.00 -17.74
CA LYS A 455 -4.44 14.27 -18.63
C LYS A 455 -4.33 14.73 -20.10
N GLN A 456 -4.20 16.04 -20.34
CA GLN A 456 -4.12 16.60 -21.69
C GLN A 456 -2.80 16.25 -22.39
N SER A 457 -1.68 16.34 -21.68
CA SER A 457 -0.35 16.04 -22.26
C SER A 457 -0.20 14.58 -22.71
N GLN A 458 -0.90 13.65 -22.05
CA GLN A 458 -0.88 12.22 -22.41
C GLN A 458 -1.48 11.93 -23.79
N LEU A 459 -2.31 12.83 -24.32
CA LEU A 459 -2.95 12.69 -25.63
C LEU A 459 -2.11 13.31 -26.76
N VAL A 460 -0.99 13.96 -26.42
CA VAL A 460 -0.05 14.50 -27.39
C VAL A 460 0.90 13.37 -27.79
N THR A 461 0.77 12.91 -29.03
CA THR A 461 1.56 11.78 -29.55
C THR A 461 3.05 12.11 -29.65
N GLY A 462 3.88 11.07 -29.66
CA GLY A 462 5.33 11.19 -29.86
C GLY A 462 5.71 11.91 -31.16
N GLU A 463 4.86 11.88 -32.18
CA GLU A 463 5.04 12.61 -33.43
C GLU A 463 5.10 14.14 -33.20
N TRP A 464 4.13 14.70 -32.48
CA TRP A 464 4.10 16.14 -32.19
C TRP A 464 5.29 16.57 -31.33
N ILE A 465 5.67 15.72 -30.37
CA ILE A 465 6.87 15.96 -29.55
C ILE A 465 8.13 15.91 -30.40
N ALA A 466 8.27 14.95 -31.31
CA ALA A 466 9.40 14.87 -32.23
C ALA A 466 9.49 16.09 -33.16
N ARG A 467 8.35 16.54 -33.71
CA ARG A 467 8.29 17.77 -34.53
C ARG A 467 8.69 19.01 -33.73
N LEU A 468 8.28 19.10 -32.46
CA LEU A 468 8.69 20.18 -31.57
C LEU A 468 10.20 20.14 -31.30
N LEU A 469 10.73 18.97 -30.93
CA LEU A 469 12.16 18.79 -30.67
C LEU A 469 13.03 19.09 -31.91
N GLN A 470 12.59 18.69 -33.10
CA GLN A 470 13.25 19.02 -34.36
C GLN A 470 13.28 20.53 -34.61
N ALA A 471 12.18 21.23 -34.29
CA ALA A 471 12.11 22.68 -34.44
C ALA A 471 12.96 23.43 -33.40
N GLU A 472 13.03 22.93 -32.17
CA GLU A 472 13.89 23.47 -31.11
C GLU A 472 15.38 23.29 -31.41
N SER A 473 15.73 22.18 -32.07
CA SER A 473 17.10 21.87 -32.51
C SER A 473 17.44 22.45 -33.89
N ALA A 474 16.57 23.28 -34.49
CA ALA A 474 16.77 23.78 -35.86
C ALA A 474 18.06 24.62 -36.02
N GLU A 475 18.56 25.24 -34.96
CA GLU A 475 19.83 26.00 -34.96
C GLU A 475 21.07 25.15 -34.61
N GLN A 476 20.91 23.87 -34.23
CA GLN A 476 22.01 23.05 -33.69
C GLN A 476 23.18 22.89 -34.67
N GLN A 477 22.88 22.63 -35.95
CA GLN A 477 23.90 22.53 -37.00
C GLN A 477 24.63 23.87 -37.22
N GLN A 478 23.92 24.99 -37.11
CA GLN A 478 24.50 26.33 -37.24
C GLN A 478 25.41 26.65 -36.06
N ILE A 479 25.05 26.22 -34.84
CA ILE A 479 25.86 26.35 -33.63
C ILE A 479 27.16 25.55 -33.75
N GLU A 480 27.06 24.28 -34.15
CA GLU A 480 28.21 23.39 -34.34
C GLU A 480 29.16 23.95 -35.39
N TRP A 481 28.63 24.33 -36.54
CA TRP A 481 29.41 24.97 -37.61
C TRP A 481 30.08 26.27 -37.12
N LEU A 482 29.32 27.18 -36.50
CA LEU A 482 29.88 28.43 -35.97
C LEU A 482 30.98 28.19 -34.94
N ASN A 483 30.81 27.23 -34.03
CA ASN A 483 31.82 26.90 -33.03
C ASN A 483 33.12 26.39 -33.67
N ILE A 484 33.02 25.53 -34.68
CA ILE A 484 34.17 25.03 -35.44
C ILE A 484 34.87 26.19 -36.18
N GLU A 485 34.11 27.00 -36.91
CA GLU A 485 34.65 28.11 -37.69
C GLU A 485 35.27 29.19 -36.82
N ILE A 486 34.62 29.56 -35.72
CA ILE A 486 35.16 30.53 -34.75
C ILE A 486 36.42 29.95 -34.11
N ALA A 487 36.43 28.68 -33.71
CA ALA A 487 37.63 28.05 -33.17
C ALA A 487 38.80 28.06 -34.16
N SER A 488 38.54 27.92 -35.48
CA SER A 488 39.59 28.00 -36.49
C SER A 488 40.28 29.38 -36.55
N TYR A 489 39.57 30.46 -36.19
CA TYR A 489 40.10 31.82 -36.17
C TYR A 489 40.60 32.27 -34.79
N VAL A 490 40.04 31.74 -33.69
CA VAL A 490 40.31 32.26 -32.33
C VAL A 490 40.37 31.20 -31.21
N GLY A 491 40.39 29.92 -31.56
CA GLY A 491 40.32 28.80 -30.61
C GLY A 491 41.56 28.63 -29.73
N ASN A 492 42.76 28.64 -30.34
CA ASN A 492 44.03 28.49 -29.63
C ASN A 492 44.94 29.70 -29.89
N LEU A 493 44.66 30.81 -29.21
CA LEU A 493 45.43 32.04 -29.33
C LEU A 493 46.72 31.94 -28.51
N GLY A 494 47.85 31.86 -29.19
CA GLY A 494 49.18 32.13 -28.63
C GLY A 494 49.55 33.60 -28.83
N ASN A 495 50.75 33.86 -29.35
CA ASN A 495 51.21 35.21 -29.70
C ASN A 495 50.75 35.66 -31.10
N ARG A 496 50.02 34.82 -31.84
CA ARG A 496 49.54 35.09 -33.21
C ARG A 496 48.14 34.53 -33.42
N TYR A 497 47.39 35.11 -34.36
CA TYR A 497 46.16 34.49 -34.85
C TYR A 497 46.48 33.22 -35.67
N PRO A 498 45.60 32.20 -35.69
CA PRO A 498 45.79 30.99 -36.48
C PRO A 498 45.77 31.22 -38.00
N MET A 499 45.16 32.33 -38.44
CA MET A 499 45.13 32.71 -39.85
C MET A 499 46.41 33.44 -40.29
N ASN A 500 46.78 33.27 -41.56
CA ASN A 500 47.91 33.96 -42.17
C ASN A 500 47.43 34.83 -43.36
N PRO A 501 47.10 36.11 -43.13
CA PRO A 501 46.60 36.98 -44.18
C PRO A 501 47.71 37.35 -45.18
N SER A 502 47.30 37.70 -46.40
CA SER A 502 48.14 38.25 -47.47
C SER A 502 47.38 39.37 -48.18
N SER A 503 48.03 40.09 -49.11
CA SER A 503 47.36 41.15 -49.88
C SER A 503 46.13 40.66 -50.63
N THR A 504 46.13 39.41 -51.11
CA THR A 504 45.02 38.80 -51.88
C THR A 504 43.97 38.14 -50.99
N SER A 505 44.34 37.60 -49.82
CA SER A 505 43.40 36.94 -48.90
C SER A 505 42.79 37.86 -47.84
N TRP A 506 43.35 39.06 -47.64
CA TRP A 506 42.93 40.00 -46.58
C TRP A 506 41.41 40.26 -46.58
N GLN A 507 40.87 40.69 -47.73
CA GLN A 507 39.46 41.06 -47.83
C GLN A 507 38.54 39.85 -47.61
N SER A 508 38.96 38.66 -48.06
CA SER A 508 38.22 37.42 -47.85
C SER A 508 38.14 37.07 -46.36
N HIS A 509 39.23 37.19 -45.60
CA HIS A 509 39.20 36.98 -44.15
C HIS A 509 38.30 37.99 -43.43
N VAL A 510 38.36 39.27 -43.81
CA VAL A 510 37.48 40.32 -43.25
C VAL A 510 36.01 40.01 -43.52
N ASN A 511 35.67 39.67 -44.77
CA ASN A 511 34.31 39.32 -45.16
C ASN A 511 33.82 38.07 -44.42
N TYR A 512 34.67 37.06 -44.26
CA TYR A 512 34.36 35.83 -43.54
C TYR A 512 34.07 36.08 -42.06
N VAL A 513 34.94 36.82 -41.36
CA VAL A 513 34.74 37.21 -39.95
C VAL A 513 33.43 37.99 -39.79
N ASN A 514 33.16 38.94 -40.69
CA ASN A 514 31.90 39.71 -40.67
C ASN A 514 30.68 38.81 -40.89
N ARG A 515 30.78 37.81 -41.78
CA ARG A 515 29.72 36.81 -42.01
C ARG A 515 29.47 35.98 -40.76
N LEU A 516 30.51 35.41 -40.13
CA LEU A 516 30.37 34.65 -38.87
C LEU A 516 29.69 35.47 -37.77
N MET A 517 30.02 36.77 -37.67
CA MET A 517 29.36 37.67 -36.73
C MET A 517 27.90 37.93 -37.07
N LEU A 518 27.54 38.01 -38.35
CA LEU A 518 26.17 38.21 -38.79
C LEU A 518 25.33 36.95 -38.55
N GLU A 519 25.88 35.77 -38.84
CA GLU A 519 25.28 34.47 -38.54
C GLU A 519 25.06 34.27 -37.04
N TYR A 520 26.06 34.59 -36.20
CA TYR A 520 25.90 34.61 -34.74
C TYR A 520 24.76 35.54 -34.29
N LYS A 521 24.67 36.74 -34.85
CA LYS A 521 23.60 37.70 -34.54
C LYS A 521 22.23 37.22 -35.02
N GLY A 522 22.22 36.33 -36.01
CA GLY A 522 21.03 35.67 -36.52
C GLY A 522 20.47 34.60 -35.58
N LEU A 523 21.24 34.12 -34.60
CA LEU A 523 20.83 33.11 -33.64
C LEU A 523 19.83 33.65 -32.60
N THR A 524 19.00 32.76 -32.05
CA THR A 524 18.27 33.07 -30.83
C THR A 524 19.19 33.34 -29.64
N LYS A 525 18.71 34.09 -28.64
CA LYS A 525 19.48 34.40 -27.42
C LYS A 525 19.99 33.14 -26.70
N ASN A 526 19.20 32.06 -26.68
CA ASN A 526 19.61 30.81 -26.05
C ASN A 526 20.69 30.11 -26.88
N SER A 527 20.53 30.00 -28.20
CA SER A 527 21.55 29.41 -29.08
C SER A 527 22.86 30.18 -29.08
N ALA A 528 22.80 31.52 -29.04
CA ALA A 528 23.97 32.38 -28.94
C ALA A 528 24.82 32.10 -27.68
N THR A 529 24.21 31.68 -26.56
CA THR A 529 24.97 31.30 -25.35
C THR A 529 25.79 30.02 -25.49
N GLN A 530 25.50 29.20 -26.50
CA GLN A 530 26.25 27.98 -26.79
C GLN A 530 27.47 28.24 -27.71
N ILE A 531 27.63 29.48 -28.18
CA ILE A 531 28.75 29.85 -29.04
C ILE A 531 29.97 30.22 -28.19
N VAL A 532 31.06 29.51 -28.43
CA VAL A 532 32.34 29.68 -27.73
C VAL A 532 33.25 30.59 -28.55
N GLY A 533 33.87 31.58 -27.90
CA GLY A 533 34.89 32.42 -28.54
C GLY A 533 34.36 33.62 -29.33
N TYR A 534 33.05 33.91 -29.31
CA TYR A 534 32.49 35.08 -30.00
C TYR A 534 33.14 36.42 -29.57
N ASP A 535 33.44 36.62 -28.28
CA ASP A 535 34.13 37.83 -27.79
C ASP A 535 35.53 37.99 -28.39
N LYS A 536 36.22 36.86 -28.62
CA LYS A 536 37.53 36.84 -29.28
C LYS A 536 37.38 37.14 -30.77
N LEU A 537 36.32 36.64 -31.42
CA LEU A 537 35.98 36.98 -32.81
C LEU A 537 35.70 38.49 -32.97
N LEU A 538 34.98 39.10 -32.03
CA LEU A 538 34.74 40.54 -31.99
C LEU A 538 36.04 41.33 -31.81
N THR A 539 36.95 40.82 -30.98
CA THR A 539 38.30 41.40 -30.82
C THR A 539 39.08 41.30 -32.13
N LEU A 540 39.07 40.13 -32.78
CA LEU A 540 39.72 39.93 -34.07
C LEU A 540 39.21 40.92 -35.15
N GLN A 541 37.90 41.19 -35.19
CA GLN A 541 37.34 42.17 -36.12
C GLN A 541 37.94 43.58 -35.91
N LYS A 542 38.19 43.97 -34.66
CA LYS A 542 38.82 45.26 -34.31
C LYS A 542 40.32 45.24 -34.62
N ASP A 543 40.97 44.12 -34.37
CA ASP A 543 42.40 43.94 -34.60
C ASP A 543 42.72 43.95 -36.10
N LEU A 544 41.89 43.34 -36.95
CA LEU A 544 41.95 43.46 -38.40
C LEU A 544 41.90 44.94 -38.84
N LYS A 545 40.97 45.74 -38.31
CA LYS A 545 40.89 47.18 -38.64
C LYS A 545 42.11 47.96 -38.17
N THR A 546 42.71 47.56 -37.05
CA THR A 546 43.89 48.22 -36.48
C THR A 546 45.14 47.87 -37.28
N ALA A 547 45.33 46.59 -37.60
CA ALA A 547 46.41 46.10 -38.43
C ALA A 547 46.35 46.67 -39.86
N LEU A 548 45.15 46.81 -40.46
CA LEU A 548 44.99 47.41 -41.79
C LEU A 548 45.62 48.80 -41.91
N LYS A 549 45.47 49.65 -40.88
CA LYS A 549 46.08 50.99 -40.87
C LYS A 549 47.60 50.93 -40.91
N VAL A 550 48.19 49.94 -40.24
CA VAL A 550 49.64 49.72 -40.21
C VAL A 550 50.11 49.11 -41.53
N VAL A 551 49.40 48.11 -42.06
CA VAL A 551 49.64 47.55 -43.40
C VAL A 551 49.67 48.66 -44.45
N GLN A 552 48.68 49.55 -44.46
CA GLN A 552 48.61 50.69 -45.39
C GLN A 552 49.77 51.70 -45.21
N SER A 553 50.22 51.90 -43.95
CA SER A 553 51.36 52.77 -43.66
C SER A 553 52.68 52.16 -44.15
N ILE A 554 52.82 50.85 -44.02
CA ILE A 554 53.95 50.08 -44.55
C ILE A 554 53.93 50.09 -46.07
N ASP A 555 52.79 49.81 -46.71
CA ASP A 555 52.64 49.87 -48.17
C ASP A 555 53.00 51.27 -48.72
N ALA A 556 52.59 52.32 -48.02
CA ALA A 556 52.94 53.70 -48.38
C ALA A 556 54.44 53.95 -48.29
N TYR A 557 55.11 53.44 -47.25
CA TYR A 557 56.57 53.50 -47.15
C TYR A 557 57.25 52.68 -48.26
N GLN A 558 56.84 51.44 -48.48
CA GLN A 558 57.43 50.56 -49.51
C GLN A 558 57.33 51.21 -50.90
N LYS A 559 56.16 51.76 -51.26
CA LYS A 559 55.98 52.54 -52.50
C LYS A 559 56.90 53.76 -52.58
N LEU A 560 57.06 54.50 -51.48
CA LEU A 560 57.98 55.63 -51.42
C LEU A 560 59.44 55.19 -51.58
N SER A 561 59.83 54.06 -51.00
CA SER A 561 61.20 53.53 -51.03
C SER A 561 61.66 53.11 -52.43
N THR A 562 60.74 52.72 -53.30
CA THR A 562 61.01 52.37 -54.71
C THR A 562 60.81 53.54 -55.67
N THR A 563 60.41 54.72 -55.18
CA THR A 563 60.18 55.90 -56.03
C THR A 563 61.48 56.68 -56.21
N ASN A 564 61.89 56.89 -57.47
CA ASN A 564 63.09 57.68 -57.78
C ASN A 564 62.94 59.14 -57.32
N GLY A 565 63.97 59.68 -56.66
CA GLY A 565 64.04 61.09 -56.27
C GLY A 565 63.39 61.46 -54.91
N VAL A 566 62.98 60.48 -54.10
CA VAL A 566 62.46 60.76 -52.74
C VAL A 566 63.61 61.16 -51.79
N ALA A 567 63.46 62.29 -51.10
CA ALA A 567 64.44 62.77 -50.14
C ALA A 567 64.62 61.81 -48.94
N SER A 568 65.88 61.56 -48.52
CA SER A 568 66.22 60.61 -47.46
C SER A 568 65.54 60.92 -46.11
N ASN A 569 65.35 62.20 -45.77
CA ASN A 569 64.63 62.61 -44.56
C ASN A 569 63.12 62.24 -44.60
N LYS A 570 62.50 62.26 -45.78
CA LYS A 570 61.11 61.85 -45.99
C LYS A 570 60.97 60.32 -45.91
N LEU A 571 61.93 59.56 -46.45
CA LEU A 571 61.98 58.10 -46.27
C LEU A 571 62.16 57.73 -44.79
N GLN A 572 63.10 58.37 -44.10
CA GLN A 572 63.37 58.13 -42.68
C GLN A 572 62.16 58.45 -41.80
N SER A 573 61.50 59.58 -42.02
CA SER A 573 60.32 59.97 -41.23
C SER A 573 59.14 59.03 -41.49
N THR A 574 58.88 58.65 -42.74
CA THR A 574 57.79 57.71 -43.07
C THR A 574 58.05 56.32 -42.51
N TYR A 575 59.28 55.80 -42.62
CA TYR A 575 59.69 54.55 -41.97
C TYR A 575 59.49 54.59 -40.45
N THR A 576 59.93 55.67 -39.80
CA THR A 576 59.81 55.84 -38.34
C THR A 576 58.34 55.89 -37.90
N ILE A 577 57.47 56.52 -38.68
CA ILE A 577 56.03 56.56 -38.40
C ILE A 577 55.41 55.16 -38.52
N ALA A 578 55.69 54.44 -39.60
CA ALA A 578 55.19 53.08 -39.83
C ALA A 578 55.72 52.10 -38.76
N LEU A 579 57.01 52.15 -38.43
CA LEU A 579 57.63 51.33 -37.38
C LEU A 579 57.03 51.64 -36.01
N LYS A 580 56.83 52.93 -35.69
CA LYS A 580 56.17 53.33 -34.43
C LYS A 580 54.71 52.86 -34.38
N ALA A 581 54.01 52.84 -35.51
CA ALA A 581 52.64 52.33 -35.58
C ALA A 581 52.61 50.80 -35.42
N TYR A 582 53.53 50.07 -36.05
CA TYR A 582 53.70 48.62 -35.90
C TYR A 582 54.07 48.21 -34.47
N ASN A 583 55.03 48.90 -33.84
CA ASN A 583 55.45 48.62 -32.45
C ASN A 583 54.40 48.97 -31.40
N LYS A 584 53.35 49.73 -31.77
CA LYS A 584 52.21 50.00 -30.89
C LYS A 584 51.19 48.86 -30.86
N LEU A 585 51.20 47.98 -31.87
CA LEU A 585 50.30 46.84 -31.98
C LEU A 585 50.62 45.80 -30.89
N THR A 586 49.62 45.00 -30.53
CA THR A 586 49.82 43.77 -29.74
C THR A 586 50.43 42.67 -30.61
N SER A 587 51.04 41.64 -30.03
CA SER A 587 51.60 40.52 -30.82
C SER A 587 50.55 39.85 -31.72
N LEU A 588 49.32 39.72 -31.23
CA LEU A 588 48.18 39.25 -32.03
C LEU A 588 47.91 40.17 -33.23
N GLN A 589 47.84 41.49 -33.02
CA GLN A 589 47.67 42.45 -34.10
C GLN A 589 48.85 42.48 -35.07
N GLN A 590 50.08 42.33 -34.59
CA GLN A 590 51.29 42.26 -35.40
C GLN A 590 51.27 41.04 -36.34
N SER A 591 50.76 39.89 -35.88
CA SER A 591 50.60 38.70 -36.72
C SER A 591 49.66 38.86 -37.90
N LEU A 592 48.86 39.94 -37.92
CA LEU A 592 47.98 40.28 -39.04
C LEU A 592 48.66 41.18 -40.08
N VAL A 593 49.80 41.80 -39.75
CA VAL A 593 50.51 42.72 -40.64
C VAL A 593 51.36 41.92 -41.62
N TYR A 594 50.75 41.49 -42.72
CA TYR A 594 51.35 40.53 -43.65
C TYR A 594 52.56 41.07 -44.44
N ASN A 595 52.75 42.38 -44.50
CA ASN A 595 53.85 43.05 -45.23
C ASN A 595 55.00 43.48 -44.30
N VAL A 596 55.04 42.98 -43.06
CA VAL A 596 56.01 43.43 -42.06
C VAL A 596 57.43 42.93 -42.31
N ASP A 597 57.61 41.68 -42.74
CA ASP A 597 58.95 41.08 -42.84
C ASP A 597 59.82 41.85 -43.85
N GLU A 598 59.24 42.16 -45.02
CA GLU A 598 59.88 42.99 -46.04
C GLU A 598 60.16 44.42 -45.51
N PHE A 599 59.23 44.99 -44.74
CA PHE A 599 59.40 46.32 -44.15
C PHE A 599 60.54 46.39 -43.13
N LEU A 600 60.64 45.41 -42.24
CA LEU A 600 61.68 45.37 -41.21
C LEU A 600 63.06 45.10 -41.81
N ASN A 601 63.13 44.29 -42.88
CA ASN A 601 64.37 43.99 -43.59
C ASN A 601 64.86 45.13 -44.49
N ASN A 602 63.97 46.05 -44.89
CA ASN A 602 64.28 47.18 -45.77
C ASN A 602 64.29 48.52 -45.01
N ALA A 603 65.01 48.58 -43.89
CA ALA A 603 65.22 49.86 -43.20
C ALA A 603 66.00 50.84 -44.11
N PRO A 604 65.66 52.14 -44.13
CA PRO A 604 66.42 53.11 -44.89
C PRO A 604 67.87 53.13 -44.39
N ALA A 605 68.83 52.97 -45.31
CA ALA A 605 70.25 53.10 -44.97
C ALA A 605 70.46 54.46 -44.30
N THR A 606 70.92 54.45 -43.05
CA THR A 606 71.39 55.67 -42.42
C THR A 606 72.56 56.17 -43.26
N SER A 607 72.41 57.32 -43.93
CA SER A 607 73.60 58.00 -44.44
C SER A 607 74.39 58.45 -43.22
N VAL A 608 75.37 57.64 -42.83
CA VAL A 608 76.45 58.11 -41.99
C VAL A 608 77.18 59.13 -42.86
N ASP A 609 77.14 60.39 -42.45
CA ASP A 609 77.91 61.46 -43.07
C ASP A 609 79.39 61.00 -43.11
N PRO A 610 80.01 60.78 -44.29
CA PRO A 610 81.32 60.12 -44.42
C PRO A 610 82.49 60.90 -43.78
N GLY A 611 82.22 62.06 -43.17
CA GLY A 611 83.22 62.94 -42.57
C GLY A 611 83.28 62.96 -41.04
N LYS A 612 82.58 62.07 -40.31
CA LYS A 612 82.63 62.04 -38.84
C LYS A 612 83.17 60.71 -38.30
N GLN A 613 84.14 60.83 -37.40
CA GLN A 613 84.84 59.76 -36.69
C GLN A 613 83.86 58.75 -36.06
N GLU A 614 84.12 57.45 -36.23
CA GLU A 614 83.31 56.39 -35.61
C GLU A 614 83.22 56.61 -34.09
N PRO A 615 82.04 56.44 -33.47
CA PRO A 615 81.90 56.65 -32.03
C PRO A 615 82.69 55.58 -31.26
N ALA A 616 83.44 56.00 -30.24
CA ALA A 616 84.29 55.12 -29.44
C ALA A 616 83.53 53.95 -28.77
N ASP A 617 82.22 54.08 -28.61
CA ASP A 617 81.31 53.11 -27.99
C ASP A 617 80.48 52.29 -29.00
N LYS A 618 80.88 52.23 -30.28
CA LYS A 618 80.24 51.38 -31.31
C LYS A 618 80.19 49.90 -30.92
N ALA A 619 81.28 49.34 -30.41
CA ALA A 619 81.32 47.94 -29.96
C ALA A 619 80.33 47.65 -28.82
N ALA A 620 80.07 48.63 -27.94
CA ALA A 620 79.06 48.51 -26.89
C ALA A 620 77.64 48.54 -27.46
N ALA A 621 77.40 49.31 -28.53
CA ALA A 621 76.14 49.31 -29.26
C ALA A 621 75.89 47.97 -29.97
N GLU A 622 76.90 47.38 -30.62
CA GLU A 622 76.82 46.07 -31.29
C GLU A 622 76.59 44.93 -30.30
N LYS A 623 77.28 44.94 -29.15
CA LYS A 623 77.04 43.98 -28.08
C LYS A 623 75.61 44.10 -27.52
N LEU A 624 75.13 45.32 -27.34
CA LEU A 624 73.77 45.57 -26.86
C LEU A 624 72.71 44.99 -27.81
N ILE A 625 72.95 44.94 -29.12
CA ILE A 625 72.03 44.29 -30.07
C ILE A 625 71.83 42.81 -29.69
N ALA A 626 72.91 42.09 -29.43
CA ALA A 626 72.84 40.68 -29.05
C ALA A 626 72.12 40.48 -27.70
N ASP A 627 72.37 41.36 -26.72
CA ASP A 627 71.70 41.32 -25.41
C ASP A 627 70.19 41.60 -25.52
N ILE A 628 69.80 42.56 -26.38
CA ILE A 628 68.41 42.89 -26.66
C ILE A 628 67.69 41.74 -27.37
N GLU A 629 68.37 41.02 -28.26
CA GLU A 629 67.78 39.91 -29.03
C GLU A 629 67.29 38.78 -28.14
N GLN A 630 67.97 38.51 -27.03
CA GLN A 630 67.58 37.47 -26.06
C GLN A 630 66.22 37.77 -25.40
N LEU A 631 65.83 39.04 -25.31
CA LEU A 631 64.56 39.47 -24.68
C LEU A 631 63.32 39.08 -25.50
N THR A 632 63.48 38.63 -26.74
CA THR A 632 62.39 38.17 -27.60
C THR A 632 61.68 36.93 -27.04
N ASN A 633 62.41 36.04 -26.36
CA ASN A 633 61.88 34.82 -25.80
C ASN A 633 61.70 34.91 -24.27
N VAL A 634 60.61 35.57 -23.87
CA VAL A 634 60.26 35.80 -22.46
C VAL A 634 60.15 34.51 -21.62
N LYS A 635 59.87 33.35 -22.25
CA LYS A 635 59.76 32.06 -21.55
C LYS A 635 61.08 31.55 -20.97
N ASN A 636 62.21 32.11 -21.41
CA ASN A 636 63.53 31.78 -20.85
C ASN A 636 63.78 32.48 -19.51
N TYR A 637 62.87 33.34 -19.04
CA TYR A 637 63.06 34.17 -17.87
C TYR A 637 61.99 33.93 -16.81
N THR A 638 62.40 34.01 -15.54
CA THR A 638 61.51 34.40 -14.45
C THR A 638 61.30 35.92 -14.47
N PHE A 639 60.27 36.42 -13.79
CA PHE A 639 60.04 37.88 -13.71
C PHE A 639 61.27 38.65 -13.20
N ALA A 640 61.90 38.20 -12.13
CA ALA A 640 63.08 38.85 -11.56
C ALA A 640 64.27 38.87 -12.54
N THR A 641 64.53 37.75 -13.22
CA THR A 641 65.61 37.68 -14.22
C THR A 641 65.31 38.51 -15.47
N PHE A 642 64.03 38.61 -15.87
CA PHE A 642 63.60 39.45 -16.98
C PHE A 642 63.74 40.94 -16.63
N GLU A 643 63.30 41.34 -15.44
CA GLU A 643 63.44 42.70 -14.93
C GLU A 643 64.91 43.15 -14.91
N ASN A 644 65.80 42.28 -14.44
CA ASN A 644 67.24 42.56 -14.45
C ASN A 644 67.77 42.72 -15.88
N ALA A 645 67.48 41.78 -16.79
CA ALA A 645 67.96 41.84 -18.17
C ALA A 645 67.49 43.12 -18.91
N VAL A 646 66.21 43.47 -18.75
CA VAL A 646 65.62 44.69 -19.34
C VAL A 646 66.23 45.96 -18.74
N THR A 647 66.44 45.99 -17.42
CA THR A 647 67.03 47.15 -16.72
C THR A 647 68.50 47.34 -17.10
N SER A 648 69.26 46.26 -17.19
CA SER A 648 70.66 46.27 -17.66
C SER A 648 70.77 46.78 -19.10
N ALA A 649 70.01 46.20 -20.04
CA ALA A 649 70.00 46.64 -21.43
C ALA A 649 69.55 48.11 -21.58
N SER A 650 68.55 48.54 -20.80
CA SER A 650 68.10 49.94 -20.75
C SER A 650 69.17 50.90 -20.23
N THR A 651 69.97 50.45 -19.27
CA THR A 651 71.06 51.25 -18.69
C THR A 651 72.22 51.40 -19.67
N ILE A 652 72.63 50.29 -20.31
CA ILE A 652 73.66 50.29 -21.34
C ILE A 652 73.25 51.24 -22.48
N TYR A 653 72.01 51.13 -22.98
CA TYR A 653 71.51 52.01 -24.04
C TYR A 653 71.53 53.51 -23.67
N LYS A 654 71.18 53.85 -22.42
CA LYS A 654 71.20 55.24 -21.94
C LYS A 654 72.61 55.82 -21.88
N ASN A 655 73.59 54.99 -21.52
CA ASN A 655 74.99 55.38 -21.39
C ASN A 655 75.72 55.51 -22.74
N LEU A 656 75.16 54.96 -23.83
CA LEU A 656 75.70 55.15 -25.17
C LEU A 656 75.62 56.62 -25.61
N SER A 657 76.60 57.04 -26.39
CA SER A 657 76.63 58.33 -27.06
C SER A 657 75.48 58.45 -28.06
N SER A 658 75.06 59.70 -28.34
CA SER A 658 74.00 59.98 -29.33
C SER A 658 74.32 59.43 -30.73
N SER A 659 75.61 59.29 -31.05
CA SER A 659 76.07 58.70 -32.31
C SER A 659 76.04 57.17 -32.26
N ALA A 660 76.47 56.53 -31.17
CA ALA A 660 76.45 55.07 -31.03
C ALA A 660 75.05 54.48 -30.89
N ARG A 661 74.09 55.20 -30.27
CA ARG A 661 72.68 54.76 -30.21
C ARG A 661 72.06 54.50 -31.59
N LYS A 662 72.56 55.15 -32.65
CA LYS A 662 72.09 54.94 -34.03
C LYS A 662 72.46 53.55 -34.59
N TYR A 663 73.41 52.86 -33.98
CA TYR A 663 73.84 51.52 -34.36
C TYR A 663 72.99 50.42 -33.69
N VAL A 664 72.19 50.73 -32.66
CA VAL A 664 71.32 49.76 -31.96
C VAL A 664 70.03 49.57 -32.75
N THR A 665 70.09 48.80 -33.83
CA THR A 665 69.01 48.63 -34.81
C THR A 665 67.76 47.93 -34.24
N ASN A 666 67.91 47.13 -33.18
CA ASN A 666 66.82 46.37 -32.55
C ASN A 666 66.26 47.00 -31.26
N TYR A 667 66.50 48.30 -31.01
CA TYR A 667 66.01 49.02 -29.81
C TYR A 667 64.49 48.90 -29.55
N HIS A 668 63.70 48.62 -30.59
CA HIS A 668 62.27 48.39 -30.47
C HIS A 668 61.92 47.18 -29.57
N ILE A 669 62.75 46.12 -29.57
CA ILE A 669 62.59 44.95 -28.71
C ILE A 669 62.78 45.34 -27.24
N LEU A 670 63.81 46.13 -26.94
CA LEU A 670 64.05 46.67 -25.59
C LEU A 670 62.90 47.57 -25.11
N THR A 671 62.33 48.36 -26.02
CA THR A 671 61.15 49.18 -25.73
C THR A 671 59.92 48.32 -25.40
N ALA A 672 59.70 47.23 -26.16
CA ALA A 672 58.62 46.28 -25.91
C ALA A 672 58.81 45.56 -24.56
N ALA A 673 60.02 45.07 -24.28
CA ALA A 673 60.35 44.39 -23.03
C ALA A 673 60.21 45.33 -21.80
N SER A 674 60.57 46.61 -21.94
CA SER A 674 60.38 47.64 -20.90
C SER A 674 58.89 47.91 -20.62
N LYS A 675 58.05 47.86 -21.66
CA LYS A 675 56.60 47.99 -21.53
C LYS A 675 55.98 46.76 -20.85
N ASP A 676 56.48 45.57 -21.17
CA ASP A 676 56.07 44.33 -20.51
C ASP A 676 56.42 44.35 -19.03
N LEU A 677 57.65 44.74 -18.69
CA LEU A 677 58.08 44.95 -17.30
C LEU A 677 57.17 45.93 -16.54
N SER A 678 56.88 47.08 -17.14
CA SER A 678 56.03 48.11 -16.52
C SER A 678 54.59 47.62 -16.31
N GLY A 679 54.03 46.92 -17.29
CA GLY A 679 52.67 46.36 -17.22
C GLY A 679 52.53 45.29 -16.14
N VAL A 680 53.53 44.40 -16.05
CA VAL A 680 53.59 43.37 -15.01
C VAL A 680 53.78 43.98 -13.62
N ASN A 681 54.63 45.00 -13.47
CA ASN A 681 54.78 45.74 -12.21
C ASN A 681 53.47 46.44 -11.77
N SER A 682 52.73 47.05 -12.70
CA SER A 682 51.39 47.59 -12.40
C SER A 682 50.39 46.51 -11.98
N PHE A 683 50.48 45.31 -12.55
CA PHE A 683 49.66 44.18 -12.16
C PHE A 683 50.02 43.65 -10.77
N HIS A 684 51.31 43.47 -10.47
CA HIS A 684 51.79 43.04 -9.16
C HIS A 684 51.32 43.97 -8.04
N LYS A 685 51.25 45.29 -8.28
CA LYS A 685 50.65 46.23 -7.31
C LYS A 685 49.17 45.92 -6.99
N LYS A 686 48.39 45.47 -7.99
CA LYS A 686 47.00 45.05 -7.77
C LYS A 686 46.92 43.73 -7.02
N VAL A 687 47.81 42.79 -7.34
CA VAL A 687 47.94 41.51 -6.63
C VAL A 687 48.27 41.76 -5.16
N GLN A 688 49.27 42.60 -4.88
CA GLN A 688 49.67 43.03 -3.54
C GLN A 688 48.49 43.64 -2.77
N ALA A 689 47.79 44.61 -3.37
CA ALA A 689 46.63 45.27 -2.74
C ALA A 689 45.46 44.33 -2.45
N ALA A 690 45.35 43.21 -3.18
CA ALA A 690 44.40 42.15 -2.91
C ALA A 690 44.89 41.23 -1.77
N ARG A 691 46.17 40.85 -1.75
CA ARG A 691 46.77 40.04 -0.66
C ARG A 691 46.66 40.71 0.70
N GLU A 692 46.87 42.02 0.75
CA GLU A 692 46.86 42.82 1.98
C GLU A 692 45.45 43.15 2.49
N GLU A 693 44.39 42.84 1.73
CA GLU A 693 43.02 43.07 2.17
C GLU A 693 42.56 41.98 3.14
N MET A 694 42.22 42.37 4.37
CA MET A 694 41.84 41.45 5.44
C MET A 694 40.32 41.16 5.50
N ASP A 695 39.48 41.99 4.89
CA ASP A 695 38.03 41.74 4.84
C ASP A 695 37.71 40.78 3.68
N VAL A 696 37.10 39.64 3.99
CA VAL A 696 36.82 38.56 3.02
C VAL A 696 36.00 39.05 1.81
N LYS A 697 34.99 39.92 2.02
CA LYS A 697 34.14 40.43 0.94
C LYS A 697 34.85 41.49 0.09
N LYS A 698 35.66 42.35 0.71
CA LYS A 698 36.49 43.32 -0.02
C LYS A 698 37.63 42.63 -0.76
N GLN A 699 38.22 41.59 -0.16
CA GLN A 699 39.29 40.80 -0.77
C GLN A 699 38.76 40.08 -2.01
N ALA A 700 37.58 39.46 -1.94
CA ALA A 700 36.94 38.83 -3.10
C ALA A 700 36.74 39.81 -4.27
N LYS A 701 36.25 41.04 -4.00
CA LYS A 701 36.10 42.08 -5.03
C LYS A 701 37.45 42.54 -5.62
N LYS A 702 38.49 42.62 -4.80
CA LYS A 702 39.85 42.95 -5.27
C LYS A 702 40.44 41.80 -6.09
N ILE A 703 40.23 40.55 -5.70
CA ILE A 703 40.62 39.37 -6.48
C ILE A 703 39.88 39.35 -7.83
N GLU A 704 38.59 39.67 -7.88
CA GLU A 704 37.84 39.82 -9.15
C GLU A 704 38.46 40.90 -10.06
N SER A 705 38.86 42.04 -9.48
CA SER A 705 39.57 43.10 -10.19
C SER A 705 40.95 42.64 -10.70
N VAL A 706 41.66 41.82 -9.91
CA VAL A 706 42.94 41.21 -10.30
C VAL A 706 42.75 40.21 -11.43
N GLN A 707 41.76 39.30 -11.36
CA GLN A 707 41.44 38.36 -12.43
C GLN A 707 41.17 39.09 -13.75
N LYS A 708 40.30 40.11 -13.71
CA LYS A 708 40.02 40.96 -14.88
C LYS A 708 41.25 41.72 -15.38
N ALA A 709 42.19 42.06 -14.51
CA ALA A 709 43.42 42.72 -14.90
C ALA A 709 44.39 41.72 -15.54
N TYR A 710 44.50 40.51 -14.99
CA TYR A 710 45.34 39.41 -15.50
C TYR A 710 44.89 38.98 -16.90
N ASP A 711 43.59 38.81 -17.11
CA ASP A 711 43.01 38.43 -18.41
C ASP A 711 43.24 39.48 -19.50
N LYS A 712 43.49 40.73 -19.09
CA LYS A 712 43.80 41.86 -20.01
C LYS A 712 45.28 42.05 -20.28
N LEU A 713 46.16 41.34 -19.57
CA LEU A 713 47.60 41.42 -19.81
C LEU A 713 47.96 40.74 -21.15
N PRO A 714 48.91 41.30 -21.92
CA PRO A 714 49.56 40.61 -23.03
C PRO A 714 50.20 39.28 -22.61
N ALA A 715 50.37 38.33 -23.54
CA ALA A 715 50.84 36.97 -23.25
C ALA A 715 52.17 36.91 -22.48
N ASN A 716 53.16 37.71 -22.88
CA ASN A 716 54.44 37.83 -22.17
C ASN A 716 54.25 38.32 -20.72
N GLN A 717 53.37 39.30 -20.54
CA GLN A 717 53.04 39.85 -19.22
C GLN A 717 52.28 38.85 -18.36
N GLN A 718 51.35 38.08 -18.94
CA GLN A 718 50.66 37.00 -18.24
C GLN A 718 51.65 35.92 -17.78
N TYR A 719 52.57 35.50 -18.65
CA TYR A 719 53.58 34.51 -18.31
C TYR A 719 54.43 34.97 -17.12
N LEU A 720 54.95 36.19 -17.19
CA LEU A 720 55.78 36.79 -16.13
C LEU A 720 54.98 37.01 -14.82
N ALA A 721 53.71 37.39 -14.92
CA ALA A 721 52.84 37.63 -13.77
C ALA A 721 52.23 36.35 -13.16
N ARG A 722 52.32 35.21 -13.87
CA ARG A 722 51.59 33.97 -13.58
C ARG A 722 51.80 33.47 -12.16
N GLN A 723 53.05 33.42 -11.71
CA GLN A 723 53.40 32.88 -10.40
C GLN A 723 52.65 33.64 -9.29
N GLN A 724 52.77 34.97 -9.25
CA GLN A 724 52.13 35.76 -8.20
C GLN A 724 50.60 35.75 -8.28
N TYR A 725 50.03 35.63 -9.49
CA TYR A 725 48.59 35.47 -9.67
C TYR A 725 48.10 34.13 -9.11
N GLN A 726 48.80 33.02 -9.42
CA GLN A 726 48.47 31.69 -8.90
C GLN A 726 48.60 31.63 -7.38
N ASP A 727 49.68 32.22 -6.83
CA ASP A 727 49.91 32.31 -5.38
C ASP A 727 48.79 33.08 -4.66
N LEU A 728 48.25 34.16 -5.26
CA LEU A 728 47.12 34.89 -4.69
C LEU A 728 45.85 34.03 -4.64
N LEU A 729 45.59 33.24 -5.69
CA LEU A 729 44.41 32.39 -5.74
C LEU A 729 44.51 31.22 -4.76
N ALA A 730 45.70 30.65 -4.58
CA ALA A 730 45.97 29.57 -3.65
C ALA A 730 45.85 30.01 -2.18
N ASN A 731 46.21 31.27 -1.87
CA ASN A 731 46.26 31.81 -0.51
C ASN A 731 45.16 32.84 -0.20
N ARG A 732 44.04 32.81 -0.93
CA ARG A 732 42.91 33.71 -0.65
C ARG A 732 42.25 33.39 0.68
N LEU A 733 41.69 34.39 1.35
CA LEU A 733 40.86 34.16 2.53
C LEU A 733 39.64 33.32 2.13
N VAL A 734 39.42 32.24 2.86
CA VAL A 734 38.30 31.34 2.65
C VAL A 734 37.13 31.84 3.50
N ASP A 735 36.02 32.21 2.85
CA ASP A 735 34.73 32.30 3.53
C ASP A 735 34.23 30.86 3.75
N ASN A 736 34.34 30.36 4.98
CA ASN A 736 33.82 29.04 5.35
C ASN A 736 32.28 28.94 5.21
N ASN A 737 31.59 30.05 4.87
CA ASN A 737 30.15 30.11 4.59
C ASN A 737 29.80 30.37 3.11
N ALA A 738 30.75 30.44 2.17
CA ALA A 738 30.44 30.65 0.76
C ALA A 738 29.92 29.36 0.09
N PRO A 739 28.70 29.36 -0.52
CA PRO A 739 28.19 28.20 -1.24
C PRO A 739 29.07 27.86 -2.43
N ASN A 740 29.40 26.59 -2.61
CA ASN A 740 30.04 26.09 -3.82
C ASN A 740 29.10 26.32 -5.02
N LEU A 741 29.42 27.30 -5.87
CA LEU A 741 28.58 27.72 -7.00
C LEU A 741 28.35 26.59 -8.02
N VAL A 742 29.36 25.75 -8.22
CA VAL A 742 29.27 24.58 -9.12
C VAL A 742 28.29 23.57 -8.55
N GLN A 743 28.41 23.29 -7.25
CA GLN A 743 27.50 22.41 -6.54
C GLN A 743 26.05 22.94 -6.61
N LEU A 744 25.81 24.20 -6.25
CA LEU A 744 24.47 24.79 -6.30
C LEU A 744 23.89 24.78 -7.72
N ASN A 745 24.69 25.09 -8.74
CA ASN A 745 24.21 25.06 -10.13
C ASN A 745 23.84 23.63 -10.59
N ASN A 746 24.58 22.62 -10.13
CA ASN A 746 24.29 21.20 -10.40
C ASN A 746 23.07 20.71 -9.61
N GLU A 747 22.93 21.12 -8.36
CA GLU A 747 21.75 20.82 -7.54
C GLU A 747 20.47 21.44 -8.13
N ILE A 748 20.55 22.66 -8.68
CA ILE A 748 19.44 23.28 -9.41
C ILE A 748 19.15 22.51 -10.70
N ALA A 749 20.17 22.03 -11.43
CA ALA A 749 19.95 21.21 -12.62
C ALA A 749 19.21 19.90 -12.29
N ALA A 750 19.58 19.28 -11.16
CA ALA A 750 19.07 17.98 -10.72
C ALA A 750 17.62 18.00 -10.19
N ILE A 751 16.99 19.17 -10.03
CA ILE A 751 15.59 19.22 -9.57
C ILE A 751 14.62 18.67 -10.60
N LEU A 752 15.02 18.58 -11.86
CA LEU A 752 14.19 18.18 -13.00
C LEU A 752 14.82 16.98 -13.71
N ILE A 753 14.08 15.88 -13.83
CA ILE A 753 14.45 14.70 -14.63
C ILE A 753 13.26 14.37 -15.51
N ASN A 754 13.50 14.15 -16.81
CA ASN A 754 12.44 13.86 -17.80
C ASN A 754 11.27 14.85 -17.74
N ASP A 755 11.58 16.15 -17.63
CA ASP A 755 10.59 17.23 -17.49
C ASP A 755 9.66 17.13 -16.26
N MET A 756 10.02 16.33 -15.25
CA MET A 756 9.30 16.22 -13.97
C MET A 756 10.17 16.64 -12.80
N TYR A 757 9.57 17.30 -11.79
CA TYR A 757 10.30 17.56 -10.55
C TYR A 757 10.45 16.26 -9.75
N VAL A 758 11.70 15.96 -9.37
CA VAL A 758 12.07 14.78 -8.56
C VAL A 758 12.44 15.13 -7.12
N VAL A 759 12.19 16.38 -6.73
CA VAL A 759 12.48 16.93 -5.40
C VAL A 759 11.20 17.47 -4.75
N SER A 760 11.22 17.65 -3.43
CA SER A 760 10.08 18.21 -2.70
C SER A 760 9.99 19.74 -2.84
N ILE A 761 8.83 20.30 -2.45
CA ILE A 761 8.61 21.76 -2.39
C ILE A 761 9.62 22.41 -1.43
N GLU A 762 9.93 21.77 -0.30
CA GLU A 762 10.92 22.25 0.67
C GLU A 762 12.30 22.38 0.04
N ARG A 763 12.71 21.38 -0.76
CA ARG A 763 14.01 21.42 -1.45
C ARG A 763 14.08 22.54 -2.50
N VAL A 764 12.99 22.77 -3.25
CA VAL A 764 12.92 23.91 -4.18
C VAL A 764 13.06 25.24 -3.42
N ASN A 765 12.40 25.37 -2.27
CA ASN A 765 12.48 26.57 -1.45
C ASN A 765 13.87 26.77 -0.82
N ASP A 766 14.52 25.70 -0.39
CA ASP A 766 15.90 25.73 0.12
C ASP A 766 16.89 26.22 -0.95
N LEU A 767 16.84 25.63 -2.15
CA LEU A 767 17.67 26.07 -3.28
C LEU A 767 17.42 27.53 -3.65
N SER A 768 16.16 27.98 -3.58
CA SER A 768 15.79 29.39 -3.76
C SER A 768 16.40 30.29 -2.69
N ALA A 769 16.39 29.87 -1.42
CA ALA A 769 17.01 30.61 -0.32
C ALA A 769 18.54 30.69 -0.49
N GLN A 770 19.19 29.59 -0.86
CA GLN A 770 20.63 29.54 -1.15
C GLN A 770 20.98 30.48 -2.32
N PHE A 771 20.24 30.39 -3.44
CA PHE A 771 20.43 31.28 -4.59
C PHE A 771 20.23 32.76 -4.21
N ASN A 772 19.25 33.08 -3.37
CA ASN A 772 18.96 34.46 -2.97
C ASN A 772 20.06 35.09 -2.09
N LYS A 773 20.82 34.28 -1.35
CA LYS A 773 21.99 34.71 -0.55
C LYS A 773 23.22 35.09 -1.38
N LEU A 774 23.26 34.67 -2.66
CA LEU A 774 24.39 34.96 -3.56
C LEU A 774 24.51 36.45 -3.91
N SER A 775 25.75 36.88 -4.24
CA SER A 775 26.02 38.22 -4.78
C SER A 775 25.42 38.40 -6.19
N ALA A 776 25.33 39.64 -6.67
CA ALA A 776 24.84 39.92 -8.01
C ALA A 776 25.72 39.33 -9.13
N ALA A 777 27.01 39.13 -8.88
CA ALA A 777 27.93 38.48 -9.81
C ALA A 777 27.73 36.95 -9.80
N ASP A 778 27.63 36.36 -8.61
CA ASP A 778 27.46 34.91 -8.46
C ASP A 778 26.10 34.43 -8.97
N LYS A 779 25.03 35.22 -8.77
CA LYS A 779 23.70 34.93 -9.37
C LYS A 779 23.75 34.84 -10.89
N LYS A 780 24.62 35.64 -11.54
CA LYS A 780 24.81 35.58 -13.01
C LYS A 780 25.61 34.36 -13.45
N ALA A 781 26.42 33.78 -12.57
CA ALA A 781 27.19 32.57 -12.84
C ALA A 781 26.34 31.28 -12.75
N ILE A 782 25.19 31.31 -12.06
CA ILE A 782 24.25 30.18 -12.03
C ILE A 782 23.45 30.13 -13.33
N THR A 783 23.88 29.25 -14.24
CA THR A 783 23.27 29.05 -15.56
C THR A 783 21.85 28.52 -15.47
N ASN A 784 21.54 27.73 -14.43
CA ASN A 784 20.23 27.10 -14.23
C ASN A 784 19.23 27.98 -13.45
N SER A 785 19.51 29.27 -13.27
CA SER A 785 18.68 30.19 -12.49
C SER A 785 17.24 30.35 -13.01
N ASN A 786 17.02 30.25 -14.33
CA ASN A 786 15.68 30.28 -14.92
C ASN A 786 14.86 29.04 -14.54
N LEU A 787 15.48 27.87 -14.49
CA LEU A 787 14.84 26.63 -14.05
C LEU A 787 14.36 26.76 -12.60
N LEU A 788 15.23 27.25 -11.71
CA LEU A 788 14.88 27.51 -10.31
C LEU A 788 13.71 28.50 -10.17
N LYS A 789 13.70 29.57 -10.97
CA LYS A 789 12.60 30.56 -10.96
C LYS A 789 11.25 29.92 -11.34
N THR A 790 11.24 29.07 -12.36
CA THR A 790 10.05 28.32 -12.77
C THR A 790 9.61 27.34 -11.68
N ALA A 791 10.56 26.58 -11.11
CA ALA A 791 10.29 25.63 -10.03
C ALA A 791 9.66 26.31 -8.80
N VAL A 792 10.15 27.48 -8.40
CA VAL A 792 9.56 28.26 -7.30
C VAL A 792 8.14 28.71 -7.62
N SER A 793 7.85 29.09 -8.86
CA SER A 793 6.49 29.45 -9.27
C SER A 793 5.54 28.25 -9.25
N ASP A 794 5.99 27.09 -9.71
CA ASP A 794 5.20 25.86 -9.70
C ASP A 794 4.99 25.33 -8.28
N ALA A 795 6.02 25.38 -7.44
CA ALA A 795 5.94 25.05 -6.02
C ALA A 795 4.87 25.88 -5.30
N LYS A 796 4.77 27.19 -5.59
CA LYS A 796 3.69 28.03 -5.05
C LYS A 796 2.30 27.56 -5.46
N LYS A 797 2.12 27.14 -6.71
CA LYS A 797 0.83 26.59 -7.18
C LYS A 797 0.51 25.26 -6.49
N ALA A 798 1.49 24.38 -6.37
CA ALA A 798 1.34 23.12 -5.65
C ALA A 798 1.02 23.37 -4.16
N THR A 799 1.67 24.32 -3.49
CA THR A 799 1.34 24.72 -2.12
C THR A 799 -0.08 25.26 -2.00
N THR A 800 -0.54 26.11 -2.92
CA THR A 800 -1.93 26.60 -2.92
C THR A 800 -2.92 25.45 -3.08
N PHE A 801 -2.62 24.51 -3.96
CA PHE A 801 -3.41 23.29 -4.12
C PHE A 801 -3.45 22.46 -2.83
N ILE A 802 -2.30 22.22 -2.18
CA ILE A 802 -2.21 21.45 -0.93
C ILE A 802 -3.05 22.09 0.17
N LYS A 803 -2.98 23.42 0.34
CA LYS A 803 -3.85 24.15 1.29
C LYS A 803 -5.33 23.96 0.99
N GLN A 804 -5.70 23.94 -0.29
CA GLN A 804 -7.08 23.69 -0.71
C GLN A 804 -7.49 22.23 -0.43
N TYR A 805 -6.60 21.27 -0.65
CA TYR A 805 -6.81 19.87 -0.29
C TYR A 805 -7.07 19.74 1.21
N GLU A 806 -6.18 20.26 2.06
CA GLU A 806 -6.31 20.21 3.52
C GLU A 806 -7.63 20.83 4.02
N LYS A 807 -8.03 21.97 3.43
CA LYS A 807 -9.23 22.69 3.83
C LYS A 807 -10.54 22.03 3.37
N SER A 808 -10.56 21.46 2.17
CA SER A 808 -11.83 21.17 1.47
C SER A 808 -11.98 19.73 1.02
N PHE A 809 -10.97 18.87 1.14
CA PHE A 809 -11.08 17.49 0.63
C PHE A 809 -12.13 16.67 1.40
N ALA A 810 -12.21 16.81 2.72
CA ALA A 810 -13.18 16.09 3.53
C ALA A 810 -14.64 16.53 3.29
N THR A 811 -14.86 17.83 3.02
CA THR A 811 -16.21 18.43 2.93
C THR A 811 -16.69 18.65 1.50
N ASN A 812 -15.78 18.89 0.55
CA ASN A 812 -16.05 19.18 -0.84
C ASN A 812 -14.95 18.61 -1.77
N PRO A 813 -14.82 17.27 -1.84
CA PRO A 813 -13.77 16.59 -2.61
C PRO A 813 -13.81 16.92 -4.10
N SER A 814 -14.99 17.11 -4.70
CA SER A 814 -15.13 17.44 -6.13
C SER A 814 -14.42 18.74 -6.50
N THR A 815 -14.38 19.73 -5.60
CA THR A 815 -13.67 20.99 -5.85
C THR A 815 -12.16 20.78 -5.85
N VAL A 816 -11.66 19.91 -4.96
CA VAL A 816 -10.24 19.55 -4.88
C VAL A 816 -9.81 18.73 -6.10
N ILE A 817 -10.61 17.75 -6.52
CA ILE A 817 -10.37 16.97 -7.76
C ILE A 817 -10.24 17.90 -8.96
N LYS A 818 -11.16 18.86 -9.12
CA LYS A 818 -11.09 19.87 -10.19
C LYS A 818 -9.89 20.79 -10.08
N ALA A 819 -9.42 21.11 -8.87
CA ALA A 819 -8.22 21.91 -8.68
C ALA A 819 -6.94 21.12 -9.03
N PHE A 820 -6.91 19.83 -8.66
CA PHE A 820 -5.81 18.93 -9.00
C PHE A 820 -5.70 18.70 -10.50
N ALA A 821 -6.83 18.47 -11.18
CA ALA A 821 -6.90 18.28 -12.63
C ALA A 821 -6.41 19.51 -13.43
N LYS A 822 -6.36 20.69 -12.81
CA LYS A 822 -5.82 21.93 -13.42
C LYS A 822 -4.30 22.06 -13.30
N LEU A 823 -3.64 21.22 -12.50
CA LEU A 823 -2.18 21.24 -12.40
C LEU A 823 -1.55 20.68 -13.68
N THR A 824 -0.46 21.31 -14.10
CA THR A 824 0.39 20.76 -15.17
C THR A 824 1.15 19.54 -14.67
N THR A 825 1.69 18.72 -15.58
CA THR A 825 2.52 17.54 -15.23
C THR A 825 3.62 17.88 -14.23
N LYS A 826 4.36 18.97 -14.49
CA LYS A 826 5.40 19.51 -13.59
C LYS A 826 4.82 19.86 -12.22
N GLN A 827 3.74 20.64 -12.16
CA GLN A 827 3.15 21.06 -10.88
C GLN A 827 2.60 19.89 -10.06
N ALA A 828 1.98 18.91 -10.72
CA ALA A 828 1.38 17.76 -10.06
C ALA A 828 2.44 16.80 -9.49
N SER A 829 3.66 16.74 -10.06
CA SER A 829 4.75 15.92 -9.53
C SER A 829 5.26 16.39 -8.16
N LEU A 830 5.05 17.67 -7.82
CA LEU A 830 5.37 18.25 -6.50
C LEU A 830 4.34 17.91 -5.41
N VAL A 831 3.17 17.38 -5.78
CA VAL A 831 2.15 16.96 -4.81
C VAL A 831 2.52 15.59 -4.27
N ASN A 832 2.45 15.37 -2.96
CA ASN A 832 2.79 14.09 -2.33
C ASN A 832 2.02 12.90 -2.96
N PRO A 833 2.67 11.76 -3.28
CA PRO A 833 2.01 10.59 -3.85
C PRO A 833 0.77 10.11 -3.10
N THR A 834 0.78 10.13 -1.76
CA THR A 834 -0.36 9.72 -0.92
C THR A 834 -1.56 10.64 -1.11
N VAL A 835 -1.32 11.95 -1.26
CA VAL A 835 -2.39 12.94 -1.56
C VAL A 835 -2.98 12.66 -2.94
N ARG A 836 -2.14 12.39 -3.94
CA ARG A 836 -2.61 12.02 -5.29
C ARG A 836 -3.47 10.76 -5.26
N GLN A 837 -3.04 9.74 -4.51
CA GLN A 837 -3.79 8.49 -4.37
C GLN A 837 -5.13 8.70 -3.65
N ALA A 838 -5.18 9.52 -2.59
CA ALA A 838 -6.42 9.86 -1.90
C ALA A 838 -7.43 10.53 -2.86
N ILE A 839 -6.96 11.46 -3.69
CA ILE A 839 -7.78 12.11 -4.72
C ILE A 839 -8.32 11.10 -5.72
N ILE A 840 -7.49 10.17 -6.19
CA ILE A 840 -7.89 9.10 -7.12
C ILE A 840 -8.95 8.21 -6.50
N ASN A 841 -8.74 7.74 -5.27
CA ASN A 841 -9.71 6.91 -4.57
C ASN A 841 -11.05 7.65 -4.41
N LYS A 842 -10.99 8.94 -4.09
CA LYS A 842 -12.19 9.76 -3.95
C LYS A 842 -12.87 10.07 -5.28
N GLU A 843 -12.12 10.22 -6.36
CA GLU A 843 -12.66 10.37 -7.71
C GLU A 843 -13.42 9.10 -8.12
N LYS A 844 -12.87 7.91 -7.82
CA LYS A 844 -13.56 6.61 -8.02
C LYS A 844 -14.83 6.50 -7.17
N GLU A 845 -14.78 6.85 -5.88
CA GLU A 845 -15.96 6.83 -5.00
C GLU A 845 -17.08 7.77 -5.47
N LEU A 846 -16.75 8.85 -6.19
CA LEU A 846 -17.73 9.79 -6.71
C LEU A 846 -18.33 9.36 -8.05
N GLN A 847 -17.82 8.30 -8.68
CA GLN A 847 -18.44 7.68 -9.84
C GLN A 847 -19.67 6.88 -9.38
N SER A 848 -20.81 7.07 -10.05
CA SER A 848 -22.02 6.31 -9.71
C SER A 848 -21.84 4.82 -10.01
N SER A 849 -22.25 3.97 -9.08
CA SER A 849 -22.15 2.51 -9.20
C SER A 849 -23.31 1.89 -10.01
N ASP A 850 -23.11 0.68 -10.50
CA ASP A 850 -24.16 -0.11 -11.18
C ASP A 850 -25.38 -0.37 -10.28
N VAL A 851 -25.18 -0.34 -8.96
CA VAL A 851 -26.25 -0.43 -7.96
C VAL A 851 -27.25 0.73 -8.11
N VAL A 852 -26.77 1.93 -8.44
CA VAL A 852 -27.62 3.12 -8.66
C VAL A 852 -28.50 2.93 -9.89
N LEU A 853 -27.91 2.44 -10.98
CA LEU A 853 -28.64 2.18 -12.23
C LEU A 853 -29.68 1.09 -12.04
N THR A 854 -29.29 -0.02 -11.43
CA THR A 854 -30.18 -1.13 -11.09
C THR A 854 -31.34 -0.67 -10.19
N LEU A 855 -31.09 0.23 -9.25
CA LEU A 855 -32.12 0.82 -8.41
C LEU A 855 -33.07 1.72 -9.21
N ILE A 856 -32.56 2.56 -10.10
CA ILE A 856 -33.38 3.42 -10.99
C ILE A 856 -34.27 2.54 -11.88
N GLU A 857 -33.71 1.52 -12.52
CA GLU A 857 -34.43 0.55 -13.33
C GLU A 857 -35.55 -0.11 -12.51
N SER A 858 -35.24 -0.58 -11.32
CA SER A 858 -36.19 -1.26 -10.44
C SER A 858 -37.30 -0.33 -9.92
N ILE A 859 -37.00 0.94 -9.64
CA ILE A 859 -38.00 1.95 -9.27
C ILE A 859 -38.92 2.26 -10.46
N ASN A 860 -38.39 2.31 -11.69
CA ASN A 860 -39.21 2.49 -12.89
C ASN A 860 -40.09 1.27 -13.16
N GLY A 861 -39.59 0.07 -12.86
CA GLY A 861 -40.33 -1.18 -12.98
C GLY A 861 -41.48 -1.36 -12.00
N LEU A 862 -41.68 -0.45 -11.03
CA LEU A 862 -42.82 -0.51 -10.10
C LEU A 862 -44.17 -0.38 -10.81
N ILE A 863 -44.20 0.23 -11.99
CA ILE A 863 -45.42 0.45 -12.78
C ILE A 863 -45.23 -0.14 -14.18
N VAL A 864 -46.10 -1.06 -14.56
CA VAL A 864 -46.12 -1.69 -15.88
C VAL A 864 -47.47 -1.42 -16.53
N LYS A 865 -47.47 -0.85 -17.74
CA LYS A 865 -48.69 -0.46 -18.49
C LYS A 865 -49.68 0.42 -17.69
N GLY A 866 -49.16 1.25 -16.78
CA GLY A 866 -49.96 2.18 -15.96
C GLY A 866 -50.50 1.59 -14.65
N GLU A 867 -50.29 0.29 -14.41
CA GLU A 867 -50.68 -0.41 -13.18
C GLU A 867 -49.45 -0.78 -12.35
N TYR A 868 -49.63 -0.93 -11.03
CA TYR A 868 -48.55 -1.39 -10.16
C TYR A 868 -48.29 -2.89 -10.36
N ILE A 869 -47.03 -3.29 -10.21
CA ILE A 869 -46.65 -4.71 -10.20
C ILE A 869 -47.27 -5.44 -9.01
N ALA A 870 -47.47 -6.76 -9.14
CA ALA A 870 -47.85 -7.60 -8.01
C ALA A 870 -46.71 -7.68 -6.97
N ASN A 871 -47.06 -7.84 -5.68
CA ASN A 871 -46.13 -7.77 -4.54
C ASN A 871 -45.41 -6.42 -4.38
N LEU A 872 -46.07 -5.33 -4.79
CA LEU A 872 -45.56 -3.96 -4.70
C LEU A 872 -44.97 -3.62 -3.33
N GLU A 873 -45.64 -4.03 -2.24
CA GLU A 873 -45.21 -3.72 -0.86
C GLU A 873 -43.81 -4.23 -0.55
N SER A 874 -43.51 -5.50 -0.87
CA SER A 874 -42.18 -6.07 -0.67
C SER A 874 -41.14 -5.37 -1.52
N LYS A 875 -41.44 -5.16 -2.81
CA LYS A 875 -40.49 -4.53 -3.74
C LYS A 875 -40.16 -3.09 -3.33
N VAL A 876 -41.17 -2.31 -2.95
CA VAL A 876 -40.98 -0.93 -2.44
C VAL A 876 -40.10 -0.92 -1.20
N LYS A 877 -40.28 -1.88 -0.27
CA LYS A 877 -39.45 -2.01 0.93
C LYS A 877 -37.98 -2.32 0.59
N ASP A 878 -37.73 -3.24 -0.34
CA ASP A 878 -36.38 -3.61 -0.76
C ASP A 878 -35.68 -2.45 -1.49
N LEU A 879 -36.40 -1.74 -2.36
CA LEU A 879 -35.88 -0.57 -3.07
C LEU A 879 -35.60 0.58 -2.11
N ARG A 880 -36.44 0.77 -1.09
CA ARG A 880 -36.19 1.72 -0.01
C ARG A 880 -34.93 1.36 0.77
N ALA A 881 -34.74 0.10 1.12
CA ALA A 881 -33.55 -0.36 1.82
C ALA A 881 -32.28 -0.13 0.98
N THR A 882 -32.33 -0.50 -0.30
CA THR A 882 -31.24 -0.27 -1.27
C THR A 882 -30.95 1.22 -1.44
N TYR A 883 -31.98 2.06 -1.60
CA TYR A 883 -31.81 3.52 -1.66
C TYR A 883 -31.17 4.05 -0.38
N ASN A 884 -31.56 3.54 0.80
CA ASN A 884 -31.04 4.00 2.07
C ASN A 884 -29.58 3.61 2.29
N SER A 885 -29.12 2.49 1.75
CA SER A 885 -27.70 2.06 1.81
C SER A 885 -26.80 2.83 0.85
N LEU A 886 -27.35 3.55 -0.13
CA LEU A 886 -26.57 4.37 -1.05
C LEU A 886 -25.83 5.52 -0.35
N SER A 887 -24.67 5.84 -0.90
CA SER A 887 -23.90 7.03 -0.54
C SER A 887 -24.70 8.32 -0.83
N THR A 888 -24.29 9.43 -0.21
CA THR A 888 -24.94 10.73 -0.44
C THR A 888 -24.87 11.19 -1.90
N SER A 889 -23.80 10.85 -2.62
CA SER A 889 -23.67 11.10 -4.06
C SER A 889 -24.63 10.24 -4.86
N ASP A 890 -24.69 8.94 -4.57
CA ASP A 890 -25.54 7.98 -5.28
C ASP A 890 -27.03 8.26 -5.07
N LYS A 891 -27.46 8.64 -3.87
CA LYS A 891 -28.85 9.06 -3.61
C LYS A 891 -29.29 10.23 -4.49
N LYS A 892 -28.40 11.19 -4.75
CA LYS A 892 -28.69 12.35 -5.63
C LYS A 892 -28.80 11.95 -7.10
N ALA A 893 -28.22 10.82 -7.50
CA ALA A 893 -28.27 10.31 -8.86
C ALA A 893 -29.59 9.57 -9.17
N VAL A 894 -30.31 9.06 -8.16
CA VAL A 894 -31.62 8.42 -8.30
C VAL A 894 -32.73 9.45 -8.59
N LYS A 895 -32.81 9.95 -9.83
CA LYS A 895 -33.74 11.03 -10.22
C LYS A 895 -35.22 10.63 -10.17
N ASN A 896 -35.51 9.35 -10.37
CA ASN A 896 -36.86 8.81 -10.33
C ASN A 896 -37.32 8.41 -8.92
N TYR A 897 -36.57 8.78 -7.87
CA TYR A 897 -36.92 8.49 -6.48
C TYR A 897 -38.35 8.94 -6.10
N LYS A 898 -38.90 9.96 -6.77
CA LYS A 898 -40.30 10.36 -6.59
C LYS A 898 -41.28 9.20 -6.85
N LYS A 899 -41.04 8.34 -7.85
CA LYS A 899 -41.89 7.20 -8.16
C LYS A 899 -41.92 6.18 -7.01
N LEU A 900 -40.77 5.98 -6.34
CA LEU A 900 -40.69 5.15 -5.14
C LEU A 900 -41.53 5.75 -4.00
N THR A 901 -41.40 7.06 -3.74
CA THR A 901 -42.20 7.72 -2.71
C THR A 901 -43.69 7.78 -3.03
N ASP A 902 -44.05 7.88 -4.31
CA ASP A 902 -45.44 7.85 -4.75
C ASP A 902 -46.04 6.46 -4.54
N ALA A 903 -45.30 5.39 -4.84
CA ALA A 903 -45.70 4.01 -4.57
C ALA A 903 -45.87 3.75 -3.06
N GLU A 904 -44.97 4.26 -2.22
CA GLU A 904 -45.11 4.21 -0.75
C GLU A 904 -46.37 4.94 -0.26
N SER A 905 -46.64 6.13 -0.80
CA SER A 905 -47.84 6.91 -0.46
C SER A 905 -49.12 6.18 -0.90
N ASP A 906 -49.11 5.58 -2.07
CA ASP A 906 -50.23 4.85 -2.64
C ASP A 906 -50.52 3.54 -1.89
N LEU A 907 -49.49 2.78 -1.51
CA LEU A 907 -49.60 1.64 -0.59
C LEU A 907 -50.24 2.06 0.73
N LYS A 908 -49.82 3.19 1.29
CA LYS A 908 -50.39 3.72 2.53
C LYS A 908 -51.88 4.04 2.38
N LYS A 909 -52.31 4.68 1.28
CA LYS A 909 -53.73 4.98 1.04
C LYS A 909 -54.57 3.69 0.98
N VAL A 910 -54.05 2.65 0.32
CA VAL A 910 -54.69 1.33 0.24
C VAL A 910 -54.81 0.69 1.62
N ALA A 911 -53.75 0.74 2.43
CA ALA A 911 -53.77 0.25 3.82
C ALA A 911 -54.72 1.05 4.74
N ASP A 912 -54.81 2.37 4.57
CA ASP A 912 -55.72 3.22 5.35
C ASP A 912 -57.20 2.89 5.01
N VAL A 913 -57.53 2.61 3.75
CA VAL A 913 -58.86 2.09 3.36
C VAL A 913 -59.10 0.71 3.96
N GLN A 914 -58.09 -0.16 3.96
CA GLN A 914 -58.18 -1.50 4.55
C GLN A 914 -58.49 -1.46 6.04
N ALA A 915 -57.90 -0.53 6.79
CA ALA A 915 -58.13 -0.40 8.23
C ALA A 915 -59.60 -0.09 8.59
N LEU A 916 -60.40 0.42 7.64
CA LEU A 916 -61.84 0.67 7.82
C LEU A 916 -62.70 -0.57 7.52
N TYR A 917 -62.13 -1.62 6.94
CA TYR A 917 -62.86 -2.80 6.48
C TYR A 917 -63.55 -3.52 7.64
N VAL A 918 -64.82 -3.90 7.41
CA VAL A 918 -65.58 -4.79 8.28
C VAL A 918 -66.34 -5.83 7.43
N PRO A 919 -66.49 -7.09 7.91
CA PRO A 919 -67.13 -8.17 7.16
C PRO A 919 -68.63 -7.99 6.86
N ALA A 920 -69.17 -8.95 6.09
CA ALA A 920 -70.58 -9.31 5.87
C ALA A 920 -71.63 -8.70 6.82
N ASP A 921 -71.39 -9.03 8.06
CA ASP A 921 -72.25 -9.13 9.23
C ASP A 921 -71.81 -8.15 10.34
N GLY A 922 -70.85 -7.27 10.05
CA GLY A 922 -70.31 -6.28 10.97
C GLY A 922 -71.11 -4.99 11.10
N ASP A 923 -70.57 -4.04 11.86
CA ASP A 923 -71.15 -2.71 12.12
C ASP A 923 -71.49 -1.95 10.81
N ASP A 924 -72.78 -1.69 10.61
CA ASP A 924 -73.35 -1.09 9.41
C ASP A 924 -72.84 0.34 9.14
N LYS A 925 -72.48 1.08 10.19
CA LYS A 925 -71.92 2.43 10.09
C LYS A 925 -70.47 2.38 9.62
N LYS A 926 -69.68 1.43 10.15
CA LYS A 926 -68.29 1.20 9.70
C LYS A 926 -68.23 0.68 8.26
N ARG A 927 -69.17 -0.19 7.89
CA ARG A 927 -69.33 -0.70 6.52
C ARG A 927 -69.61 0.40 5.51
N LYS A 928 -70.50 1.35 5.82
CA LYS A 928 -70.73 2.53 4.97
C LYS A 928 -69.49 3.41 4.86
N ALA A 929 -68.74 3.58 5.94
CA ALA A 929 -67.49 4.35 5.94
C ALA A 929 -66.43 3.70 5.03
N TRP A 930 -66.25 2.39 5.11
CA TRP A 930 -65.35 1.65 4.21
C TRP A 930 -65.77 1.76 2.75
N LYS A 931 -67.05 1.51 2.41
CA LYS A 931 -67.55 1.63 1.02
C LYS A 931 -67.33 3.04 0.45
N SER A 932 -67.54 4.07 1.26
CA SER A 932 -67.30 5.47 0.88
C SER A 932 -65.82 5.79 0.71
N ALA A 933 -64.93 5.18 1.50
CA ALA A 933 -63.48 5.34 1.35
C ALA A 933 -62.95 4.56 0.13
N TYR A 934 -63.44 3.34 -0.10
CA TYR A 934 -63.08 2.50 -1.24
C TYR A 934 -63.53 3.11 -2.58
N SER A 935 -64.74 3.68 -2.66
CA SER A 935 -65.22 4.32 -3.90
C SER A 935 -64.49 5.61 -4.28
N LYS A 936 -63.66 6.16 -3.37
CA LYS A 936 -62.80 7.32 -3.63
C LYS A 936 -61.41 6.93 -4.11
N LEU A 937 -61.07 5.63 -4.15
CA LEU A 937 -59.80 5.19 -4.71
C LEU A 937 -59.74 5.48 -6.21
N SER A 938 -58.55 5.84 -6.70
CA SER A 938 -58.34 5.94 -8.16
C SER A 938 -58.36 4.54 -8.78
N LYS A 939 -58.57 4.43 -10.10
CA LYS A 939 -58.66 3.13 -10.77
C LYS A 939 -57.43 2.25 -10.52
N ARG A 940 -56.24 2.84 -10.52
CA ARG A 940 -54.98 2.15 -10.21
C ARG A 940 -54.93 1.63 -8.77
N LEU A 941 -55.45 2.41 -7.81
CA LEU A 941 -55.48 2.02 -6.40
C LEU A 941 -56.59 1.00 -6.10
N GLU A 942 -57.71 1.03 -6.82
CA GLU A 942 -58.71 -0.05 -6.76
C GLU A 942 -58.11 -1.39 -7.19
N VAL A 943 -57.35 -1.40 -8.30
CA VAL A 943 -56.67 -2.61 -8.79
C VAL A 943 -55.64 -3.08 -7.76
N LEU A 944 -54.83 -2.18 -7.21
CA LEU A 944 -53.87 -2.51 -6.15
C LEU A 944 -54.57 -3.05 -4.89
N TYR A 945 -55.66 -2.43 -4.44
CA TYR A 945 -56.44 -2.87 -3.29
C TYR A 945 -57.00 -4.29 -3.49
N LYS A 946 -57.53 -4.58 -4.69
CA LYS A 946 -57.99 -5.93 -5.08
C LYS A 946 -56.88 -6.97 -5.07
N GLN A 947 -55.70 -6.60 -5.55
CA GLN A 947 -54.53 -7.48 -5.56
C GLN A 947 -54.04 -7.79 -4.14
N MET A 948 -54.04 -6.79 -3.24
CA MET A 948 -53.57 -6.96 -1.87
C MET A 948 -54.60 -7.63 -0.94
N TYR A 949 -55.89 -7.38 -1.14
CA TYR A 949 -56.97 -7.84 -0.27
C TYR A 949 -58.13 -8.49 -1.06
N PRO A 950 -57.88 -9.61 -1.77
CA PRO A 950 -58.88 -10.22 -2.64
C PRO A 950 -60.11 -10.75 -1.90
N SER A 951 -59.98 -11.07 -0.61
CA SER A 951 -61.06 -11.62 0.24
C SER A 951 -62.07 -10.58 0.73
N ASN A 952 -61.84 -9.28 0.48
CA ASN A 952 -62.64 -8.20 1.04
C ASN A 952 -63.83 -7.77 0.18
N LEU A 953 -63.91 -8.24 -1.06
CA LEU A 953 -64.81 -7.74 -2.09
C LEU A 953 -65.90 -8.73 -2.48
#